data_AF-A0A4W3HYP1-F1
#
_entry.id   AF-A0A4W3HYP1-F1
#
_cell.length_a   1.000
_cell.length_b   1.000
_cell.length_c   1.000
_cell.angle_alpha   90.00
_cell.angle_beta   90.00
_cell.angle_gamma   90.00
#
_symmetry.space_group_name_H-M   'P 1'
#
loop_
_entity.id
_entity.type
_entity.pdbx_description
1 polymer ?
#
loop_
_entity_poly.entity_id
_entity_poly.type
_entity_poly.pdbx_seq_one_letter_code
_entity_poly.pdbx_strand_id
1 'polypeptide(L)'
;MHILSSVDLNGQDRRTVVQSKEFLTHPFGVAIFEDHIFWTDGQNKAIYSTNKFTGNLRSLASKLEEPQDLIVYHELIQPSGRNWCNDSLENGGCEYLCLPAPQINIHTLKYTCACPPGVQLEHGKQCRKDDQTGTCGLNKFACGLGSLQCIPNSWRCDGEKDCDNGGDEVNCAPLTCSPLEFTCSSGRCVSKNFVCNGEDDCGDGSDEHGCHPPICGPHEFQCNNSECIPMNWLCDDNNDCSDQSDESEENCGEPFVLVMCTPGEIQCISGQCIHEQWYCDGDADCKDGSDETDCLPRTCGPDHFRCTDGSCIQEIRKCNGFMDCSDGGDETECKMGEYCTGPTDFKCQSGECIDITLVCNSHQDCRDSSDEPLKECNINECLVYNGGCSHICKNLVIGYKCDCPAGFELAGRKTCKDIDECQNTETCSQICINSKGSYKCECRTGYIMDSANGHCKAVGKEPYLMFTDHHDLRKLGLHHKEYTQVVVQLRNAVALDADIAAQKIFWIDLGQQGIFCASMDQHGESAGIYRVVQNTQMPVGIAVDWIYKHIYWTDRRAKTISVATFDGTKTKILFDTDLREPASVAVDPLSGFIYWSDWGEPAKIEKAGMNGVARRLLVTREIQRPNGITLDLVKNRLYWVDSKLHCLSSVDLGGEDRRTILLSQKFLTQPLGIAIFEDRIFWIDGDSKAIYGANKFTGMDIATFASNLKDPHDIIAYHELTQPTGNKLCNEDLQNGGCEFLCLPAPQLTVHSSQYVCLCPTDMELEQDRHRCKIGTFRLLIANDQIKDGPFKITCCGRTVRWVSEISKNIFHPNFLWKVTPHLVMLKLGLKYLWRIIWINVPWYSYLNHIFRIFSGLHFQTYS
;
A
#
# COMPACT_ATOMS: atom_id res chain seq x y z
N MET A 1 -33.10 25.29 21.36
CA MET A 1 -34.51 24.86 21.23
C MET A 1 -34.57 23.78 20.17
N HIS A 2 -35.24 22.65 20.42
CA HIS A 2 -35.26 21.50 19.52
C HIS A 2 -36.44 21.61 18.54
N ILE A 3 -36.22 22.34 17.44
CA ILE A 3 -37.28 22.76 16.51
C ILE A 3 -36.77 22.65 15.06
N LEU A 4 -37.51 21.95 14.22
CA LEU A 4 -37.39 21.96 12.76
C LEU A 4 -38.38 22.99 12.20
N SER A 5 -37.89 24.00 11.48
CA SER A 5 -38.70 25.04 10.84
C SER A 5 -38.56 25.04 9.32
N SER A 6 -39.62 25.43 8.62
CA SER A 6 -39.58 25.89 7.22
C SER A 6 -39.82 27.40 7.15
N VAL A 7 -39.42 28.02 6.04
CA VAL A 7 -39.64 29.44 5.74
C VAL A 7 -39.69 29.59 4.21
N ASP A 8 -40.42 30.57 3.69
CA ASP A 8 -40.41 30.85 2.25
C ASP A 8 -39.07 31.47 1.82
N LEU A 9 -38.73 31.34 0.54
CA LEU A 9 -37.46 31.85 -0.04
C LEU A 9 -37.30 33.39 0.03
N ASN A 10 -38.37 34.11 0.40
CA ASN A 10 -38.37 35.56 0.66
C ASN A 10 -38.19 35.91 2.16
N GLY A 11 -37.97 34.91 3.02
CA GLY A 11 -37.84 35.06 4.48
C GLY A 11 -39.17 35.21 5.24
N GLN A 12 -40.32 35.07 4.57
CA GLN A 12 -41.64 35.19 5.18
C GLN A 12 -42.25 33.82 5.51
N ASP A 13 -43.41 33.82 6.19
CA ASP A 13 -44.18 32.61 6.55
C ASP A 13 -43.33 31.49 7.19
N ARG A 14 -42.56 31.83 8.23
CA ARG A 14 -41.82 30.83 9.02
C ARG A 14 -42.80 29.94 9.79
N ARG A 15 -42.77 28.64 9.51
CA ARG A 15 -43.60 27.62 10.15
C ARG A 15 -42.76 26.60 10.91
N THR A 16 -43.24 26.13 12.05
CA THR A 16 -42.64 24.99 12.78
C THR A 16 -43.23 23.70 12.23
N VAL A 17 -42.38 22.78 11.78
CA VAL A 17 -42.77 21.48 11.20
C VAL A 17 -42.71 20.36 12.26
N VAL A 18 -41.66 20.35 13.09
CA VAL A 18 -41.52 19.43 14.23
C VAL A 18 -40.92 20.19 15.41
N GLN A 19 -41.45 19.93 16.60
CA GLN A 19 -40.87 20.34 17.88
C GLN A 19 -40.89 19.15 18.83
N SER A 20 -39.75 18.51 19.05
CA SER A 20 -39.57 17.42 20.01
C SER A 20 -38.17 17.48 20.61
N LYS A 21 -38.05 17.22 21.91
CA LYS A 21 -36.75 17.05 22.57
C LYS A 21 -36.13 15.66 22.35
N GLU A 22 -36.93 14.68 21.93
CA GLU A 22 -36.51 13.27 21.87
C GLU A 22 -35.88 12.90 20.52
N PHE A 23 -36.28 13.56 19.43
CA PHE A 23 -35.88 13.20 18.05
C PHE A 23 -35.06 14.28 17.33
N LEU A 24 -34.70 15.34 18.05
CA LEU A 24 -33.88 16.47 17.57
C LEU A 24 -32.86 16.83 18.67
N THR A 25 -32.23 15.82 19.29
CA THR A 25 -31.27 16.04 20.40
C THR A 25 -30.01 16.69 19.86
N HIS A 26 -29.41 16.11 18.82
CA HIS A 26 -28.23 16.69 18.15
C HIS A 26 -28.29 16.51 16.62
N PRO A 27 -29.15 17.28 15.91
CA PRO A 27 -29.30 17.19 14.46
C PRO A 27 -28.17 17.90 13.71
N PHE A 28 -27.61 17.24 12.70
CA PHE A 28 -26.50 17.76 11.89
C PHE A 28 -26.93 18.06 10.44
N GLY A 29 -27.35 17.04 9.68
CA GLY A 29 -27.77 17.15 8.28
C GLY A 29 -29.28 17.11 8.09
N VAL A 30 -29.78 17.77 7.04
CA VAL A 30 -31.22 17.84 6.71
C VAL A 30 -31.45 17.87 5.20
N ALA A 31 -32.42 17.08 4.72
CA ALA A 31 -32.78 17.01 3.30
C ALA A 31 -34.31 16.93 3.12
N ILE A 32 -34.81 17.30 1.93
CA ILE A 32 -36.24 17.28 1.59
C ILE A 32 -36.43 16.55 0.26
N PHE A 33 -37.42 15.67 0.20
CA PHE A 33 -37.88 15.06 -1.06
C PHE A 33 -39.38 14.77 -1.00
N GLU A 34 -40.09 15.03 -2.10
CA GLU A 34 -41.56 15.03 -2.17
C GLU A 34 -42.18 15.80 -0.99
N ASP A 35 -43.04 15.14 -0.20
CA ASP A 35 -43.70 15.69 0.99
C ASP A 35 -43.00 15.35 2.31
N HIS A 36 -41.75 14.87 2.26
CA HIS A 36 -41.00 14.44 3.45
C HIS A 36 -39.72 15.25 3.67
N ILE A 37 -39.46 15.55 4.95
CA ILE A 37 -38.18 16.06 5.45
C ILE A 37 -37.47 14.91 6.14
N PHE A 38 -36.16 14.82 5.97
CA PHE A 38 -35.27 13.82 6.56
C PHE A 38 -34.18 14.56 7.33
N TRP A 39 -33.76 14.03 8.47
CA TRP A 39 -32.60 14.57 9.20
C TRP A 39 -31.81 13.45 9.90
N THR A 40 -30.52 13.69 10.09
CA THR A 40 -29.67 12.89 10.96
C THR A 40 -29.74 13.42 12.38
N ASP A 41 -29.53 12.53 13.36
CA ASP A 41 -29.33 12.92 14.76
C ASP A 41 -28.15 12.11 15.32
N GLY A 42 -27.05 12.81 15.63
CA GLY A 42 -25.80 12.19 16.05
C GLY A 42 -25.90 11.51 17.41
N GLN A 43 -26.63 12.13 18.35
CA GLN A 43 -26.78 11.62 19.72
C GLN A 43 -27.79 10.45 19.79
N ASN A 44 -28.86 10.50 18.99
CA ASN A 44 -29.77 9.37 18.81
C ASN A 44 -29.21 8.25 17.91
N LYS A 45 -28.07 8.47 17.23
CA LYS A 45 -27.44 7.52 16.30
C LYS A 45 -28.44 7.01 15.25
N ALA A 46 -29.18 7.94 14.64
CA ALA A 46 -30.37 7.62 13.83
C ALA A 46 -30.61 8.60 12.67
N ILE A 47 -31.40 8.15 11.68
CA ILE A 47 -32.03 8.98 10.66
C ILE A 47 -33.55 8.96 10.87
N TYR A 48 -34.14 10.15 10.91
CA TYR A 48 -35.58 10.35 11.02
C TYR A 48 -36.15 10.93 9.73
N SER A 49 -37.45 10.72 9.55
CA SER A 49 -38.26 11.30 8.51
C SER A 49 -39.56 11.83 9.11
N THR A 50 -40.07 12.92 8.56
CA THR A 50 -41.40 13.45 8.89
C THR A 50 -42.07 13.99 7.65
N ASN A 51 -43.40 13.97 7.60
CA ASN A 51 -44.14 14.62 6.53
C ASN A 51 -44.20 16.15 6.78
N LYS A 52 -43.79 16.95 5.79
CA LYS A 52 -43.58 18.41 5.90
C LYS A 52 -44.85 19.22 6.23
N PHE A 53 -46.03 18.62 6.12
CA PHE A 53 -47.32 19.25 6.43
C PHE A 53 -47.99 18.71 7.70
N THR A 54 -47.78 17.42 8.02
CA THR A 54 -48.51 16.74 9.11
C THR A 54 -47.64 16.39 10.33
N GLY A 55 -46.32 16.56 10.25
CA GLY A 55 -45.40 16.33 11.37
C GLY A 55 -45.27 14.88 11.82
N ASN A 56 -45.87 13.92 11.09
CA ASN A 56 -45.90 12.50 11.45
C ASN A 56 -44.50 11.87 11.36
N LEU A 57 -43.89 11.63 12.53
CA LEU A 57 -42.48 11.30 12.69
C LEU A 57 -42.21 9.79 12.63
N ARG A 58 -41.17 9.40 11.90
CA ARG A 58 -40.78 8.02 11.65
C ARG A 58 -39.27 7.87 11.63
N SER A 59 -38.71 6.99 12.45
CA SER A 59 -37.31 6.54 12.26
C SER A 59 -37.21 5.70 10.98
N LEU A 60 -36.20 5.97 10.16
CA LEU A 60 -35.86 5.18 8.97
C LEU A 60 -34.69 4.22 9.25
N ALA A 61 -33.68 4.71 9.97
CA ALA A 61 -32.51 3.95 10.40
C ALA A 61 -32.13 4.35 11.83
N SER A 62 -31.50 3.42 12.56
CA SER A 62 -30.98 3.61 13.92
C SER A 62 -29.80 2.67 14.15
N LYS A 63 -28.97 2.97 15.16
CA LYS A 63 -27.63 2.37 15.40
C LYS A 63 -26.58 2.75 14.35
N LEU A 64 -26.65 3.98 13.86
CA LEU A 64 -25.63 4.57 12.98
C LEU A 64 -24.49 5.15 13.82
N GLU A 65 -23.25 5.04 13.36
CA GLU A 65 -22.13 5.72 14.01
C GLU A 65 -22.07 7.18 13.53
N GLU A 66 -22.36 8.10 14.45
CA GLU A 66 -22.28 9.56 14.32
C GLU A 66 -22.69 10.12 12.94
N PRO A 67 -23.97 9.94 12.55
CA PRO A 67 -24.44 10.38 11.23
C PRO A 67 -24.40 11.91 11.10
N GLN A 68 -23.39 12.43 10.42
CA GLN A 68 -23.19 13.87 10.21
C GLN A 68 -24.15 14.41 9.14
N ASP A 69 -24.00 14.06 7.87
CA ASP A 69 -24.79 14.64 6.77
C ASP A 69 -25.64 13.60 6.02
N LEU A 70 -26.61 14.08 5.24
CA LEU A 70 -27.58 13.26 4.49
C LEU A 70 -28.04 14.00 3.22
N ILE A 71 -27.92 13.33 2.09
CA ILE A 71 -28.47 13.77 0.81
C ILE A 71 -29.53 12.79 0.31
N VAL A 72 -30.59 13.29 -0.34
CA VAL A 72 -31.51 12.44 -1.10
C VAL A 72 -31.05 12.44 -2.55
N TYR A 73 -30.87 11.25 -3.12
CA TYR A 73 -30.45 11.07 -4.51
C TYR A 73 -31.66 10.69 -5.39
N HIS A 74 -32.07 11.61 -6.27
CA HIS A 74 -33.15 11.38 -7.24
C HIS A 74 -33.07 12.39 -8.40
N GLU A 75 -33.35 11.95 -9.63
CA GLU A 75 -33.26 12.81 -10.84
C GLU A 75 -34.08 14.10 -10.72
N LEU A 76 -35.30 14.02 -10.17
CA LEU A 76 -36.19 15.17 -9.97
C LEU A 76 -35.69 16.21 -8.94
N ILE A 77 -34.63 15.93 -8.17
CA ILE A 77 -33.98 16.93 -7.29
C ILE A 77 -33.05 17.84 -8.10
N GLN A 78 -32.58 17.36 -9.26
CA GLN A 78 -31.76 18.12 -10.22
C GLN A 78 -32.53 18.29 -11.54
N PRO A 79 -33.67 19.03 -11.55
CA PRO A 79 -34.46 19.24 -12.76
C PRO A 79 -33.61 19.90 -13.85
N SER A 80 -33.78 19.46 -15.10
CA SER A 80 -32.95 19.87 -16.24
C SER A 80 -33.01 21.39 -16.49
N GLY A 81 -32.03 22.11 -15.94
CA GLY A 81 -31.91 23.56 -16.07
C GLY A 81 -31.33 23.98 -17.44
N ARG A 82 -31.72 25.18 -17.90
CA ARG A 82 -31.15 25.78 -19.12
C ARG A 82 -29.85 26.51 -18.77
N ASN A 83 -28.74 26.10 -19.37
CA ASN A 83 -27.44 26.76 -19.18
C ASN A 83 -27.38 28.07 -19.99
N TRP A 84 -27.71 29.19 -19.34
CA TRP A 84 -27.65 30.53 -19.94
C TRP A 84 -26.26 30.95 -20.43
N CYS A 85 -25.19 30.34 -19.91
CA CYS A 85 -23.81 30.57 -20.32
C CYS A 85 -23.38 29.79 -21.58
N ASN A 86 -24.26 28.95 -22.17
CA ASN A 86 -23.97 28.23 -23.40
C ASN A 86 -25.08 28.38 -24.46
N ASP A 87 -25.90 29.42 -24.31
CA ASP A 87 -27.21 29.57 -24.96
C ASP A 87 -27.17 30.37 -26.28
N SER A 88 -26.01 30.96 -26.60
CA SER A 88 -25.81 31.86 -27.76
C SER A 88 -24.34 32.08 -28.14
N LEU A 89 -23.42 31.99 -27.18
CA LEU A 89 -21.96 31.98 -27.34
C LEU A 89 -21.40 31.02 -26.29
N GLU A 90 -20.27 30.37 -26.58
CA GLU A 90 -19.52 29.60 -25.57
C GLU A 90 -19.09 30.53 -24.42
N ASN A 91 -19.21 30.05 -23.17
CA ASN A 91 -18.96 30.82 -21.95
C ASN A 91 -19.72 32.17 -21.90
N GLY A 92 -20.84 32.31 -22.60
CA GLY A 92 -21.56 33.58 -22.78
C GLY A 92 -20.75 34.66 -23.50
N GLY A 93 -19.59 34.34 -24.08
CA GLY A 93 -18.59 35.31 -24.53
C GLY A 93 -17.85 36.04 -23.40
N CYS A 94 -17.83 35.47 -22.18
CA CYS A 94 -16.96 35.91 -21.09
C CYS A 94 -15.52 35.44 -21.31
N GLU A 95 -14.54 36.28 -21.02
CA GLU A 95 -13.12 35.93 -21.16
C GLU A 95 -12.63 34.89 -20.14
N TYR A 96 -13.19 34.91 -18.92
CA TYR A 96 -12.81 33.99 -17.84
C TYR A 96 -13.98 33.11 -17.37
N LEU A 97 -14.80 33.58 -16.42
CA LEU A 97 -15.87 32.77 -15.83
C LEU A 97 -17.24 33.36 -16.17
N CYS A 98 -18.18 32.52 -16.63
CA CYS A 98 -19.58 32.88 -16.76
C CYS A 98 -20.42 32.28 -15.63
N LEU A 99 -21.23 33.12 -14.96
CA LEU A 99 -22.07 32.75 -13.82
C LEU A 99 -23.54 33.06 -14.11
N PRO A 100 -24.50 32.25 -13.61
CA PRO A 100 -25.93 32.58 -13.70
C PRO A 100 -26.24 33.84 -12.88
N ALA A 101 -26.95 34.80 -13.47
CA ALA A 101 -27.32 36.04 -12.80
C ALA A 101 -28.74 35.93 -12.17
N PRO A 102 -29.00 36.58 -11.01
CA PRO A 102 -30.30 36.50 -10.34
C PRO A 102 -31.40 37.15 -11.20
N GLN A 103 -32.44 36.36 -11.52
CA GLN A 103 -33.53 36.77 -12.42
C GLN A 103 -34.59 37.60 -11.70
N ILE A 104 -34.22 38.83 -11.32
CA ILE A 104 -35.08 39.72 -10.52
C ILE A 104 -36.13 40.43 -11.40
N ASN A 105 -35.83 40.70 -12.68
CA ASN A 105 -36.73 41.37 -13.61
C ASN A 105 -36.56 40.88 -15.06
N ILE A 106 -37.53 41.14 -15.93
CA ILE A 106 -37.45 40.79 -17.37
C ILE A 106 -36.25 41.48 -18.08
N HIS A 107 -35.74 42.58 -17.51
CA HIS A 107 -34.58 43.32 -18.01
C HIS A 107 -33.25 43.01 -17.30
N THR A 108 -33.19 42.13 -16.29
CA THR A 108 -31.90 41.70 -15.74
C THR A 108 -31.19 40.76 -16.70
N LEU A 109 -29.86 40.86 -16.78
CA LEU A 109 -29.02 39.92 -17.55
C LEU A 109 -29.25 38.49 -17.07
N LYS A 110 -29.12 37.50 -17.97
CA LYS A 110 -29.34 36.07 -17.65
C LYS A 110 -28.09 35.38 -17.09
N TYR A 111 -26.94 35.90 -17.44
CA TYR A 111 -25.64 35.52 -16.95
C TYR A 111 -24.81 36.78 -16.69
N THR A 112 -23.78 36.66 -15.86
CA THR A 112 -22.77 37.69 -15.62
C THR A 112 -21.39 37.09 -15.79
N CYS A 113 -20.48 37.86 -16.36
CA CYS A 113 -19.07 37.47 -16.40
C CYS A 113 -18.40 37.80 -15.06
N ALA A 114 -17.39 37.03 -14.69
CA ALA A 114 -16.53 37.25 -13.54
C ALA A 114 -15.06 37.05 -13.95
N CYS A 115 -14.19 37.93 -13.48
CA CYS A 115 -12.75 37.90 -13.72
C CYS A 115 -12.02 37.36 -12.48
N PRO A 116 -10.79 36.83 -12.62
CA PRO A 116 -10.02 36.36 -11.47
C PRO A 116 -9.59 37.53 -10.54
N PRO A 117 -9.19 37.26 -9.30
CA PRO A 117 -8.80 38.31 -8.36
C PRO A 117 -7.66 39.20 -8.91
N GLY A 118 -7.86 40.52 -8.88
CA GLY A 118 -6.87 41.50 -9.34
C GLY A 118 -7.00 41.96 -10.80
N VAL A 119 -8.09 41.63 -11.49
CA VAL A 119 -8.46 42.21 -12.80
C VAL A 119 -9.93 42.63 -12.80
N GLN A 120 -10.23 43.73 -13.49
CA GLN A 120 -11.60 44.26 -13.59
C GLN A 120 -12.27 43.91 -14.91
N LEU A 121 -13.61 43.82 -14.89
CA LEU A 121 -14.43 43.41 -16.02
C LEU A 121 -14.74 44.59 -16.94
N GLU A 122 -13.90 44.79 -17.96
CA GLU A 122 -14.12 45.82 -18.99
C GLU A 122 -15.29 45.42 -19.91
N HIS A 123 -16.16 46.39 -20.23
CA HIS A 123 -17.34 46.24 -21.10
C HIS A 123 -18.29 45.07 -20.75
N GLY A 124 -18.22 44.55 -19.52
CA GLY A 124 -19.04 43.45 -19.04
C GLY A 124 -18.66 42.06 -19.55
N LYS A 125 -17.53 41.90 -20.27
CA LYS A 125 -17.10 40.60 -20.85
C LYS A 125 -15.60 40.30 -20.83
N GLN A 126 -14.74 41.31 -20.87
CA GLN A 126 -13.27 41.16 -20.95
C GLN A 126 -12.60 41.50 -19.61
N CYS A 127 -11.43 40.92 -19.35
CA CYS A 127 -10.78 40.98 -18.03
C CYS A 127 -9.40 41.66 -18.14
N ARG A 128 -9.31 42.91 -17.66
CA ARG A 128 -8.09 43.72 -17.85
C ARG A 128 -7.41 44.09 -16.53
N LYS A 129 -6.08 44.14 -16.55
CA LYS A 129 -5.26 44.81 -15.53
C LYS A 129 -5.21 46.30 -15.84
N ASP A 130 -5.60 47.13 -14.89
CA ASP A 130 -5.44 48.57 -14.98
C ASP A 130 -4.09 48.98 -14.38
N ASP A 131 -3.06 49.08 -15.23
CA ASP A 131 -1.68 49.40 -14.84
C ASP A 131 -1.48 50.86 -14.35
N GLN A 132 -2.56 51.62 -14.08
CA GLN A 132 -2.50 53.02 -13.63
C GLN A 132 -3.28 53.36 -12.36
N THR A 133 -3.86 52.39 -11.64
CA THR A 133 -4.41 52.63 -10.29
C THR A 133 -3.82 51.68 -9.25
N GLY A 134 -3.23 52.25 -8.19
CA GLY A 134 -2.66 51.54 -7.05
C GLY A 134 -3.73 50.97 -6.11
N THR A 135 -4.63 50.13 -6.63
CA THR A 135 -5.69 49.48 -5.84
C THR A 135 -5.26 48.06 -5.47
N CYS A 136 -4.85 47.90 -4.21
CA CYS A 136 -4.60 46.59 -3.63
C CYS A 136 -5.87 45.72 -3.66
N GLY A 137 -5.72 44.39 -3.82
CA GLY A 137 -6.85 43.46 -3.90
C GLY A 137 -7.69 43.40 -2.61
N LEU A 138 -8.90 42.85 -2.70
CA LEU A 138 -10.00 42.95 -1.70
C LEU A 138 -9.73 42.58 -0.22
N ASN A 139 -8.55 42.07 0.13
CA ASN A 139 -8.12 41.81 1.52
C ASN A 139 -6.76 42.47 1.85
N LYS A 140 -6.37 43.53 1.13
CA LYS A 140 -5.08 44.22 1.29
C LYS A 140 -5.24 45.74 1.40
N PHE A 141 -4.58 46.33 2.38
CA PHE A 141 -4.45 47.76 2.60
C PHE A 141 -3.33 48.35 1.73
N ALA A 142 -3.45 49.62 1.35
CA ALA A 142 -2.47 50.34 0.54
C ALA A 142 -1.73 51.38 1.41
N CYS A 143 -0.40 51.37 1.39
CA CYS A 143 0.47 52.19 2.26
C CYS A 143 0.53 53.70 1.94
N GLY A 144 -0.59 54.28 1.48
CA GLY A 144 -0.76 55.70 1.19
C GLY A 144 -0.07 56.20 -0.07
N LEU A 145 -0.25 57.50 -0.35
CA LEU A 145 0.34 58.19 -1.51
C LEU A 145 1.87 58.35 -1.33
N GLY A 146 2.63 57.30 -1.65
CA GLY A 146 4.09 57.34 -1.62
C GLY A 146 4.78 55.98 -1.80
N SER A 147 4.13 54.87 -1.43
CA SER A 147 4.63 53.51 -1.69
C SER A 147 3.58 52.68 -2.46
N LEU A 148 4.04 51.75 -3.29
CA LEU A 148 3.21 50.79 -4.03
C LEU A 148 2.98 49.48 -3.25
N GLN A 149 3.37 49.46 -1.97
CA GLN A 149 3.26 48.31 -1.08
C GLN A 149 1.79 48.02 -0.68
N CYS A 150 1.41 46.74 -0.78
CA CYS A 150 0.08 46.22 -0.46
C CYS A 150 0.15 45.15 0.64
N ILE A 151 0.01 45.58 1.89
CA ILE A 151 -0.02 44.71 3.08
C ILE A 151 -1.43 44.13 3.30
N PRO A 152 -1.62 43.03 4.05
CA PRO A 152 -2.94 42.51 4.41
C PRO A 152 -3.80 43.53 5.18
N ASN A 153 -5.13 43.44 5.09
CA ASN A 153 -6.05 44.25 5.91
C ASN A 153 -5.98 43.93 7.42
N SER A 154 -5.32 42.83 7.81
CA SER A 154 -5.03 42.51 9.21
C SER A 154 -3.83 43.28 9.77
N TRP A 155 -2.92 43.75 8.90
CA TRP A 155 -1.74 44.54 9.27
C TRP A 155 -2.08 46.02 9.15
N ARG A 156 -2.94 46.47 10.08
CA ARG A 156 -3.44 47.85 10.13
C ARG A 156 -4.07 48.09 11.49
N CYS A 157 -3.42 48.93 12.32
CA CYS A 157 -3.78 49.14 13.72
C CYS A 157 -3.52 47.89 14.60
N ASP A 158 -2.56 47.05 14.23
CA ASP A 158 -2.04 45.91 15.03
C ASP A 158 -0.77 46.25 15.82
N GLY A 159 -0.19 47.44 15.61
CA GLY A 159 0.86 48.03 16.44
C GLY A 159 2.29 47.81 15.96
N GLU A 160 2.48 47.12 14.83
CA GLU A 160 3.75 47.02 14.12
C GLU A 160 3.77 47.95 12.89
N LYS A 161 4.89 48.04 12.18
CA LYS A 161 5.13 49.09 11.17
C LYS A 161 5.51 48.51 9.81
N ASP A 162 4.58 47.78 9.22
CA ASP A 162 4.71 47.01 7.99
C ASP A 162 4.77 47.85 6.71
N CYS A 163 4.14 49.02 6.70
CA CYS A 163 4.30 50.01 5.65
C CYS A 163 5.65 50.73 5.75
N ASP A 164 6.36 50.87 4.61
CA ASP A 164 7.57 51.73 4.49
C ASP A 164 7.40 53.11 5.17
N ASN A 165 6.23 53.71 4.95
CA ASN A 165 5.86 55.04 5.43
C ASN A 165 5.23 55.05 6.83
N GLY A 166 4.88 53.89 7.41
CA GLY A 166 4.14 53.78 8.66
C GLY A 166 2.74 54.43 8.60
N GLY A 167 2.01 54.22 7.50
CA GLY A 167 0.67 54.78 7.25
C GLY A 167 -0.50 53.84 7.60
N ASP A 168 -0.17 52.62 8.01
CA ASP A 168 -0.96 51.60 8.68
C ASP A 168 -1.43 52.05 10.07
N GLU A 169 -0.49 52.48 10.91
CA GLU A 169 -0.72 52.84 12.32
C GLU A 169 -1.26 54.27 12.54
N VAL A 170 -1.60 54.99 11.48
CA VAL A 170 -2.04 56.39 11.59
C VAL A 170 -3.57 56.48 11.52
N ASN A 171 -4.15 57.19 12.51
CA ASN A 171 -5.56 57.52 12.59
C ASN A 171 -6.50 56.30 12.82
N CYS A 172 -6.06 55.39 13.69
CA CYS A 172 -6.87 54.32 14.25
C CYS A 172 -7.90 54.86 15.25
N ALA A 173 -9.12 54.29 15.24
CA ALA A 173 -10.14 54.56 16.26
C ALA A 173 -9.90 53.65 17.48
N PRO A 174 -10.30 54.03 18.71
CA PRO A 174 -10.12 53.17 19.88
C PRO A 174 -10.89 51.84 19.68
N LEU A 175 -10.16 50.73 19.64
CA LEU A 175 -10.75 49.41 19.45
C LEU A 175 -11.59 49.01 20.68
N THR A 176 -12.69 48.32 20.42
CA THR A 176 -13.43 47.56 21.43
C THR A 176 -13.33 46.10 21.01
N CYS A 177 -12.54 45.30 21.74
CA CYS A 177 -12.21 43.92 21.36
C CYS A 177 -13.45 43.01 21.24
N SER A 178 -13.30 41.89 20.54
CA SER A 178 -14.33 40.86 20.42
C SER A 178 -14.75 40.31 21.79
N PRO A 179 -16.00 39.82 21.99
CA PRO A 179 -16.40 39.16 23.24
C PRO A 179 -15.63 37.86 23.55
N LEU A 180 -14.77 37.37 22.63
CA LEU A 180 -13.85 36.24 22.82
C LEU A 180 -12.42 36.68 23.18
N GLU A 181 -12.12 37.97 23.13
CA GLU A 181 -10.82 38.58 23.44
C GLU A 181 -10.86 39.28 24.81
N PHE A 182 -9.68 39.57 25.35
CA PHE A 182 -9.45 40.35 26.57
C PHE A 182 -8.81 41.70 26.21
N THR A 183 -9.29 42.76 26.86
CA THR A 183 -8.80 44.15 26.69
C THR A 183 -7.72 44.44 27.73
N CYS A 184 -6.46 44.55 27.32
CA CYS A 184 -5.37 44.95 28.21
C CYS A 184 -5.39 46.46 28.52
N SER A 185 -4.66 46.90 29.55
CA SER A 185 -4.68 48.31 29.97
C SER A 185 -4.01 49.26 28.97
N SER A 186 -3.05 48.77 28.18
CA SER A 186 -2.50 49.40 26.98
C SER A 186 -3.49 49.58 25.81
N GLY A 187 -4.61 48.85 25.81
CA GLY A 187 -5.59 48.84 24.73
C GLY A 187 -5.35 47.78 23.64
N ARG A 188 -4.35 46.91 23.79
CA ARG A 188 -4.17 45.71 22.95
C ARG A 188 -5.26 44.66 23.27
N CYS A 189 -5.65 43.89 22.24
CA CYS A 189 -6.59 42.77 22.35
C CYS A 189 -5.81 41.45 22.31
N VAL A 190 -5.89 40.62 23.36
CA VAL A 190 -5.36 39.24 23.37
C VAL A 190 -6.51 38.22 23.41
N SER A 191 -6.25 36.96 23.07
CA SER A 191 -7.27 35.91 23.20
C SER A 191 -7.58 35.63 24.66
N LYS A 192 -8.80 35.21 25.01
CA LYS A 192 -9.10 34.73 26.38
C LYS A 192 -8.39 33.44 26.78
N ASN A 193 -7.65 32.82 25.85
CA ASN A 193 -6.74 31.71 26.13
C ASN A 193 -5.32 32.20 26.49
N PHE A 194 -5.03 33.48 26.22
CA PHE A 194 -3.79 34.20 26.56
C PHE A 194 -4.10 35.19 27.69
N VAL A 195 -4.60 34.64 28.79
CA VAL A 195 -4.94 35.31 30.06
C VAL A 195 -4.75 34.26 31.16
N CYS A 196 -3.84 34.49 32.10
CA CYS A 196 -3.44 33.50 33.11
C CYS A 196 -2.74 32.26 32.53
N ASN A 197 -1.89 32.47 31.51
CA ASN A 197 -1.00 31.47 30.90
C ASN A 197 0.47 31.63 31.31
N GLY A 198 0.81 32.65 32.10
CA GLY A 198 2.16 32.88 32.63
C GLY A 198 3.12 33.63 31.71
N GLU A 199 2.67 34.08 30.52
CA GLU A 199 3.43 34.88 29.58
C GLU A 199 2.82 36.28 29.43
N ASP A 200 3.64 37.33 29.30
CA ASP A 200 3.21 38.73 29.13
C ASP A 200 2.85 39.01 27.66
N ASP A 201 1.78 38.37 27.17
CA ASP A 201 1.29 38.48 25.79
C ASP A 201 0.89 39.93 25.40
N CYS A 202 0.51 40.75 26.39
CA CYS A 202 0.21 42.17 26.18
C CYS A 202 1.40 43.14 26.33
N GLY A 203 2.54 42.70 26.85
CA GLY A 203 3.73 43.56 27.09
C GLY A 203 3.52 44.63 28.16
N ASP A 204 2.52 44.45 29.03
CA ASP A 204 2.18 45.34 30.14
C ASP A 204 1.71 44.58 31.42
N GLY A 205 1.65 43.25 31.36
CA GLY A 205 1.22 42.35 32.43
C GLY A 205 -0.26 42.42 32.82
N SER A 206 -1.14 43.06 32.02
CA SER A 206 -2.58 43.20 32.35
C SER A 206 -3.37 41.90 32.29
N ASP A 207 -2.90 40.95 31.49
CA ASP A 207 -3.40 39.59 31.26
C ASP A 207 -3.15 38.68 32.48
N GLU A 208 -1.96 38.76 33.07
CA GLU A 208 -1.58 37.97 34.26
C GLU A 208 -2.04 38.61 35.60
N HIS A 209 -2.52 39.86 35.59
CA HIS A 209 -2.83 40.59 36.83
C HIS A 209 -4.26 40.41 37.37
N GLY A 210 -4.50 39.27 38.02
CA GLY A 210 -5.75 39.02 38.77
C GLY A 210 -6.23 37.57 38.81
N CYS A 211 -5.42 36.66 38.28
CA CYS A 211 -5.69 35.23 38.20
C CYS A 211 -6.02 34.62 39.57
N HIS A 212 -7.07 33.81 39.62
CA HIS A 212 -7.32 32.93 40.77
C HIS A 212 -6.50 31.64 40.59
N PRO A 213 -5.91 31.08 41.66
CA PRO A 213 -4.99 29.95 41.53
C PRO A 213 -5.68 28.76 40.87
N PRO A 214 -5.13 28.21 39.76
CA PRO A 214 -5.69 27.04 39.11
C PRO A 214 -5.49 25.82 39.99
N ILE A 215 -6.51 24.94 39.99
CA ILE A 215 -6.37 23.56 40.45
C ILE A 215 -6.05 22.77 39.19
N CYS A 216 -4.88 22.12 39.14
CA CYS A 216 -4.41 21.39 37.96
C CYS A 216 -5.38 20.25 37.56
N GLY A 217 -5.28 19.78 36.32
CA GLY A 217 -6.11 18.71 35.77
C GLY A 217 -5.96 17.37 36.49
N PRO A 218 -6.88 16.41 36.29
CA PRO A 218 -6.90 15.12 36.99
C PRO A 218 -5.74 14.16 36.64
N HIS A 219 -4.79 14.60 35.80
CA HIS A 219 -3.56 13.88 35.42
C HIS A 219 -2.32 14.78 35.50
N GLU A 220 -2.42 15.91 36.20
CA GLU A 220 -1.36 16.90 36.39
C GLU A 220 -1.04 17.00 37.89
N PHE A 221 0.24 17.12 38.21
CA PHE A 221 0.76 17.38 39.55
C PHE A 221 1.00 18.89 39.72
N GLN A 222 0.76 19.41 40.92
CA GLN A 222 1.00 20.82 41.24
C GLN A 222 2.26 20.98 42.09
N CYS A 223 3.28 21.59 41.50
CA CYS A 223 4.51 22.01 42.16
C CYS A 223 4.21 23.03 43.29
N ASN A 224 5.09 23.21 44.28
CA ASN A 224 4.83 24.13 45.40
C ASN A 224 4.81 25.61 44.97
N ASN A 225 5.53 25.97 43.90
CA ASN A 225 5.43 27.25 43.19
C ASN A 225 4.08 27.45 42.43
N SER A 226 3.16 26.48 42.48
CA SER A 226 1.85 26.39 41.79
C SER A 226 1.87 26.11 40.29
N GLU A 227 3.03 25.79 39.71
CA GLU A 227 3.22 25.27 38.34
C GLU A 227 2.55 23.88 38.20
N CYS A 228 1.96 23.58 37.03
CA CYS A 228 1.26 22.32 36.76
C CYS A 228 2.06 21.48 35.75
N ILE A 229 2.61 20.34 36.18
CA ILE A 229 3.33 19.39 35.31
C ILE A 229 2.51 18.09 35.13
N PRO A 230 2.76 17.27 34.09
CA PRO A 230 2.12 15.96 33.96
C PRO A 230 2.50 15.04 35.13
N MET A 231 1.57 14.24 35.65
CA MET A 231 1.86 13.23 36.70
C MET A 231 2.89 12.15 36.30
N ASN A 232 3.32 12.12 35.04
CA ASN A 232 4.37 11.22 34.55
C ASN A 232 5.79 11.80 34.76
N TRP A 233 5.91 13.07 35.14
CA TRP A 233 7.17 13.78 35.45
C TRP A 233 7.24 14.05 36.95
N LEU A 234 6.98 13.02 37.76
CA LEU A 234 6.96 13.09 39.22
C LEU A 234 7.75 11.91 39.76
N CYS A 235 8.89 12.19 40.38
CA CYS A 235 9.90 11.20 40.79
C CYS A 235 10.52 10.49 39.57
N ASP A 236 10.99 11.25 38.58
CA ASP A 236 11.54 10.75 37.29
C ASP A 236 13.05 11.01 37.08
N ASP A 237 13.75 11.49 38.12
CA ASP A 237 15.15 11.95 38.16
C ASP A 237 15.45 13.24 37.36
N ASN A 238 14.45 13.86 36.71
CA ASN A 238 14.57 15.20 36.12
C ASN A 238 13.84 16.24 36.96
N ASN A 239 14.36 17.48 36.97
CA ASN A 239 13.68 18.62 37.56
C ASN A 239 12.85 19.34 36.48
N ASP A 240 11.55 19.09 36.45
CA ASP A 240 10.59 19.74 35.56
C ASP A 240 9.71 20.79 36.29
N CYS A 241 9.51 20.67 37.62
CA CYS A 241 9.11 21.80 38.46
C CYS A 241 10.26 22.82 38.56
N SER A 242 9.98 24.12 38.47
CA SER A 242 11.03 25.15 38.62
C SER A 242 11.64 25.25 40.04
N ASP A 243 11.19 24.44 41.01
CA ASP A 243 11.53 24.50 42.43
C ASP A 243 11.91 23.16 43.10
N GLN A 244 12.16 22.08 42.33
CA GLN A 244 12.46 20.73 42.84
C GLN A 244 11.32 20.09 43.68
N SER A 245 10.07 20.53 43.55
CA SER A 245 8.93 19.92 44.26
C SER A 245 8.58 18.51 43.80
N ASP A 246 8.71 18.27 42.50
CA ASP A 246 8.59 16.96 41.84
C ASP A 246 9.52 15.93 42.47
N GLU A 247 10.82 16.21 42.50
CA GLU A 247 11.87 15.29 42.96
C GLU A 247 12.18 15.42 44.46
N SER A 248 11.28 16.00 45.26
CA SER A 248 11.52 16.26 46.68
C SER A 248 11.28 15.04 47.58
N GLU A 249 12.15 14.81 48.57
CA GLU A 249 12.04 13.71 49.57
C GLU A 249 10.70 13.69 50.33
N GLU A 250 9.97 14.81 50.43
CA GLU A 250 8.65 14.86 51.07
C GLU A 250 7.50 14.40 50.14
N ASN A 251 7.65 14.52 48.81
CA ASN A 251 6.67 14.04 47.82
C ASN A 251 7.02 12.62 47.32
N CYS A 252 8.29 12.35 47.01
CA CYS A 252 8.82 11.04 46.62
C CYS A 252 9.14 10.13 47.81
N GLY A 253 8.21 10.05 48.79
CA GLY A 253 8.43 9.36 50.06
C GLY A 253 8.80 7.87 49.94
N GLU A 254 9.58 7.36 50.92
CA GLU A 254 10.39 6.13 50.82
C GLU A 254 9.78 4.94 50.01
N PRO A 255 10.56 4.31 49.12
CA PRO A 255 10.05 3.42 48.08
C PRO A 255 9.74 1.99 48.59
N PHE A 256 8.57 1.78 49.19
CA PHE A 256 8.14 0.42 49.60
C PHE A 256 6.62 0.14 49.57
N VAL A 257 6.02 0.06 48.37
CA VAL A 257 4.79 -0.73 48.14
C VAL A 257 4.91 -1.53 46.84
N LEU A 258 4.63 -2.84 46.89
CA LEU A 258 4.84 -3.74 45.74
C LEU A 258 3.80 -3.53 44.64
N VAL A 259 4.28 -3.25 43.42
CA VAL A 259 3.56 -3.55 42.18
C VAL A 259 3.86 -5.00 41.80
N MET A 260 2.82 -5.83 41.67
CA MET A 260 2.97 -7.21 41.19
C MET A 260 2.78 -7.24 39.67
N CYS A 261 3.79 -7.67 38.92
CA CYS A 261 3.66 -7.99 37.48
C CYS A 261 2.62 -9.12 37.25
N THR A 262 2.16 -9.31 36.01
CA THR A 262 1.13 -10.33 35.74
C THR A 262 1.72 -11.76 35.73
N PRO A 263 0.91 -12.82 35.90
CA PRO A 263 1.44 -14.19 36.00
C PRO A 263 2.10 -14.67 34.69
N GLY A 264 3.43 -14.65 34.67
CA GLY A 264 4.27 -14.89 33.48
C GLY A 264 5.31 -13.78 33.22
N GLU A 265 5.31 -12.71 34.03
CA GLU A 265 6.23 -11.59 33.93
C GLU A 265 7.11 -11.47 35.19
N ILE A 266 8.42 -11.25 34.99
CA ILE A 266 9.46 -11.00 35.99
C ILE A 266 9.77 -9.50 35.99
N GLN A 267 10.06 -8.93 37.16
CA GLN A 267 10.39 -7.51 37.28
C GLN A 267 11.91 -7.28 37.24
N CYS A 268 12.37 -6.42 36.33
CA CYS A 268 13.71 -5.85 36.31
C CYS A 268 13.99 -5.09 37.62
N ILE A 269 15.27 -4.92 37.98
CA ILE A 269 15.67 -4.06 39.10
C ILE A 269 15.26 -2.59 38.84
N SER A 270 15.20 -2.19 37.56
CA SER A 270 14.66 -0.91 37.07
C SER A 270 13.13 -0.81 37.06
N GLY A 271 12.41 -1.75 37.69
CA GLY A 271 10.96 -1.71 37.88
C GLY A 271 10.11 -2.15 36.68
N GLN A 272 10.67 -2.27 35.47
CA GLN A 272 9.95 -2.80 34.30
C GLN A 272 9.58 -4.28 34.46
N CYS A 273 8.40 -4.68 33.96
CA CYS A 273 8.01 -6.10 33.83
C CYS A 273 8.42 -6.63 32.45
N ILE A 274 9.18 -7.73 32.40
CA ILE A 274 9.53 -8.49 31.19
C ILE A 274 8.97 -9.92 31.29
N HIS A 275 8.63 -10.57 30.18
CA HIS A 275 8.08 -11.95 30.22
C HIS A 275 9.17 -12.97 30.61
N GLU A 276 8.82 -14.02 31.35
CA GLU A 276 9.72 -15.05 31.95
C GLU A 276 10.73 -15.70 30.98
N GLN A 277 10.53 -15.56 29.67
CA GLN A 277 11.40 -16.10 28.63
C GLN A 277 12.62 -15.22 28.29
N TRP A 278 12.58 -13.93 28.62
CA TRP A 278 13.61 -12.92 28.32
C TRP A 278 14.49 -12.60 29.56
N TYR A 279 14.49 -13.48 30.56
CA TYR A 279 15.24 -13.29 31.80
C TYR A 279 16.37 -14.33 31.87
N CYS A 280 17.62 -13.86 31.94
CA CYS A 280 18.82 -14.68 31.84
C CYS A 280 18.92 -15.46 30.50
N ASP A 281 18.45 -14.90 29.38
CA ASP A 281 18.47 -15.53 28.05
C ASP A 281 19.71 -15.15 27.20
N GLY A 282 20.36 -14.03 27.52
CA GLY A 282 21.62 -13.57 26.93
C GLY A 282 21.55 -12.24 26.16
N ASP A 283 20.35 -11.73 25.85
CA ASP A 283 20.14 -10.36 25.39
C ASP A 283 19.77 -9.44 26.58
N ALA A 284 19.85 -8.11 26.41
CA ALA A 284 19.54 -7.14 27.45
C ALA A 284 18.21 -6.42 27.17
N ASP A 285 17.11 -6.97 27.66
CA ASP A 285 15.74 -6.47 27.46
C ASP A 285 15.29 -5.48 28.55
N CYS A 286 15.81 -5.62 29.78
CA CYS A 286 15.79 -4.57 30.79
C CYS A 286 16.72 -3.43 30.34
N LYS A 287 16.25 -2.16 30.41
CA LYS A 287 17.04 -0.97 30.00
C LYS A 287 18.45 -0.88 30.61
N ASP A 288 18.63 -1.39 31.83
CA ASP A 288 19.89 -1.39 32.58
C ASP A 288 20.68 -2.71 32.49
N GLY A 289 20.22 -3.70 31.71
CA GLY A 289 20.79 -5.05 31.69
C GLY A 289 20.66 -5.81 33.03
N SER A 290 19.68 -5.43 33.86
CA SER A 290 19.48 -6.01 35.21
C SER A 290 18.85 -7.41 35.21
N ASP A 291 18.37 -7.86 34.07
CA ASP A 291 18.02 -9.25 33.72
C ASP A 291 19.22 -10.19 33.69
N GLU A 292 20.34 -9.77 33.10
CA GLU A 292 21.50 -10.65 32.85
C GLU A 292 22.58 -10.64 33.97
N THR A 293 22.41 -9.84 35.03
CA THR A 293 23.52 -9.50 35.96
C THR A 293 23.59 -10.32 37.26
N ASP A 294 22.48 -10.84 37.79
CA ASP A 294 22.46 -11.76 38.97
C ASP A 294 21.84 -13.13 38.63
N CYS A 295 22.04 -13.57 37.40
CA CYS A 295 21.67 -14.91 36.97
C CYS A 295 22.46 -15.96 37.75
N LEU A 296 21.76 -16.84 38.47
CA LEU A 296 22.36 -18.07 39.02
C LEU A 296 23.15 -18.76 37.90
N PRO A 297 24.45 -19.05 38.10
CA PRO A 297 25.32 -19.45 37.00
C PRO A 297 24.76 -20.71 36.36
N ARG A 298 24.33 -20.61 35.10
CA ARG A 298 23.68 -21.69 34.33
C ARG A 298 24.59 -22.92 34.30
N THR A 299 24.43 -23.81 35.28
CA THR A 299 24.83 -25.21 35.14
C THR A 299 23.96 -25.74 34.02
N CYS A 300 24.55 -25.90 32.84
CA CYS A 300 23.84 -26.36 31.65
C CYS A 300 23.02 -27.61 32.00
N GLY A 301 21.80 -27.70 31.44
CA GLY A 301 20.93 -28.86 31.67
C GLY A 301 21.66 -30.17 31.32
N PRO A 302 21.23 -31.32 31.87
CA PRO A 302 21.99 -32.57 31.79
C PRO A 302 22.36 -33.04 30.37
N ASP A 303 21.66 -32.54 29.34
CA ASP A 303 21.86 -32.84 27.92
C ASP A 303 22.59 -31.70 27.15
N HIS A 304 23.31 -30.80 27.82
CA HIS A 304 23.98 -29.62 27.25
C HIS A 304 25.45 -29.49 27.68
N PHE A 305 26.33 -29.21 26.72
CA PHE A 305 27.77 -29.01 26.92
C PHE A 305 28.12 -27.52 27.11
N ARG A 306 29.04 -27.21 28.02
CA ARG A 306 29.50 -25.85 28.31
C ARG A 306 30.84 -25.56 27.61
N CYS A 307 30.87 -24.54 26.77
CA CYS A 307 32.09 -24.04 26.13
C CYS A 307 32.90 -23.12 27.07
N THR A 308 34.15 -22.85 26.70
CA THR A 308 35.13 -22.07 27.49
C THR A 308 34.67 -20.65 27.83
N ASP A 309 34.00 -19.98 26.88
CA ASP A 309 33.39 -18.65 27.03
C ASP A 309 32.10 -18.64 27.89
N GLY A 310 31.66 -19.80 28.36
CA GLY A 310 30.51 -19.95 29.25
C GLY A 310 29.21 -20.38 28.56
N SER A 311 29.11 -20.27 27.23
CA SER A 311 27.96 -20.67 26.42
C SER A 311 27.56 -22.14 26.61
N CYS A 312 26.27 -22.43 26.73
CA CYS A 312 25.74 -23.81 26.75
C CYS A 312 25.20 -24.20 25.35
N ILE A 313 25.86 -25.14 24.67
CA ILE A 313 25.33 -25.78 23.46
C ILE A 313 24.63 -27.11 23.81
N GLN A 314 23.71 -27.59 22.99
CA GLN A 314 23.16 -28.94 23.14
C GLN A 314 24.26 -29.99 22.93
N GLU A 315 24.24 -31.12 23.66
CA GLU A 315 25.30 -32.12 23.54
C GLU A 315 25.43 -32.72 22.12
N ILE A 316 24.34 -32.70 21.33
CA ILE A 316 24.33 -33.09 19.91
C ILE A 316 25.06 -32.10 18.97
N ARG A 317 25.39 -30.89 19.44
CA ARG A 317 26.19 -29.90 18.69
C ARG A 317 27.68 -29.98 19.00
N LYS A 318 28.06 -30.64 20.09
CA LYS A 318 29.46 -30.94 20.36
C LYS A 318 29.92 -32.02 19.36
N CYS A 319 31.06 -31.83 18.70
CA CYS A 319 31.61 -32.79 17.73
C CYS A 319 30.69 -33.06 16.52
N ASN A 320 30.02 -32.03 16.00
CA ASN A 320 29.18 -32.10 14.80
C ASN A 320 29.92 -31.71 13.50
N GLY A 321 31.17 -31.23 13.60
CA GLY A 321 32.00 -30.80 12.47
C GLY A 321 31.83 -29.32 12.08
N PHE A 322 31.08 -28.54 12.84
CA PHE A 322 30.93 -27.09 12.72
C PHE A 322 31.41 -26.44 14.02
N MET A 323 31.93 -25.21 13.94
CA MET A 323 32.21 -24.41 15.15
C MET A 323 30.90 -23.71 15.56
N ASP A 324 30.11 -24.38 16.39
CA ASP A 324 28.92 -23.83 17.06
C ASP A 324 29.32 -22.95 18.27
N CYS A 325 30.54 -23.09 18.81
CA CYS A 325 31.12 -22.18 19.81
C CYS A 325 32.21 -21.26 19.24
N SER A 326 32.26 -20.02 19.74
CA SER A 326 33.11 -18.91 19.27
C SER A 326 34.61 -19.25 19.09
N ASP A 327 35.15 -20.04 20.01
CA ASP A 327 36.56 -20.46 20.08
C ASP A 327 36.83 -21.82 19.41
N GLY A 328 35.81 -22.52 18.89
CA GLY A 328 35.94 -23.93 18.46
C GLY A 328 36.14 -24.94 19.60
N GLY A 329 35.83 -24.54 20.85
CA GLY A 329 35.97 -25.38 22.06
C GLY A 329 35.09 -26.64 22.08
N ASP A 330 34.06 -26.66 21.24
CA ASP A 330 33.13 -27.75 20.96
C ASP A 330 33.71 -28.87 20.07
N GLU A 331 34.70 -28.55 19.23
CA GLU A 331 35.34 -29.49 18.28
C GLU A 331 36.72 -29.99 18.76
N THR A 332 37.27 -29.45 19.86
CA THR A 332 38.70 -29.63 20.22
C THR A 332 39.03 -30.83 21.13
N GLU A 333 38.07 -31.37 21.90
CA GLU A 333 38.23 -32.63 22.66
C GLU A 333 37.27 -33.74 22.18
N CYS A 334 37.09 -33.83 20.86
CA CYS A 334 36.25 -34.83 20.23
C CYS A 334 36.88 -36.23 20.20
N LYS A 335 36.60 -37.03 21.23
CA LYS A 335 36.75 -38.48 21.15
C LYS A 335 35.77 -39.02 20.10
N MET A 336 36.27 -39.37 18.92
CA MET A 336 35.46 -40.01 17.87
C MET A 336 34.85 -41.33 18.37
N GLY A 337 33.57 -41.30 18.71
CA GLY A 337 32.77 -42.48 19.00
C GLY A 337 32.14 -43.05 17.73
N GLU A 338 32.64 -44.20 17.27
CA GLU A 338 31.89 -45.20 16.49
C GLU A 338 31.17 -44.72 15.20
N TYR A 339 31.83 -43.84 14.43
CA TYR A 339 31.52 -43.64 13.01
C TYR A 339 32.68 -44.14 12.16
N CYS A 340 32.43 -45.14 11.31
CA CYS A 340 33.40 -45.62 10.33
C CYS A 340 33.52 -44.59 9.19
N THR A 341 34.53 -43.72 9.25
CA THR A 341 34.74 -42.60 8.32
C THR A 341 36.04 -42.70 7.52
N GLY A 342 36.76 -43.81 7.62
CA GLY A 342 37.84 -44.12 6.67
C GLY A 342 37.26 -44.47 5.29
N PRO A 343 37.93 -44.08 4.17
CA PRO A 343 37.52 -44.47 2.82
C PRO A 343 37.70 -45.98 2.55
N THR A 344 38.27 -46.70 3.50
CA THR A 344 38.46 -48.15 3.52
C THR A 344 37.62 -48.85 4.60
N ASP A 345 36.66 -48.19 5.23
CA ASP A 345 35.88 -48.81 6.31
C ASP A 345 34.59 -49.48 5.80
N PHE A 346 34.27 -50.65 6.35
CA PHE A 346 33.02 -51.37 6.17
C PHE A 346 32.28 -51.50 7.50
N LYS A 347 30.96 -51.25 7.49
CA LYS A 347 30.11 -51.33 8.67
C LYS A 347 29.39 -52.67 8.76
N CYS A 348 29.74 -53.46 9.76
CA CYS A 348 29.05 -54.71 10.11
C CYS A 348 27.58 -54.44 10.47
N GLN A 349 26.69 -55.43 10.27
CA GLN A 349 25.29 -55.32 10.69
C GLN A 349 25.14 -55.33 12.23
N SER A 350 26.15 -55.84 12.95
CA SER A 350 26.34 -55.70 14.40
C SER A 350 26.63 -54.26 14.87
N GLY A 351 26.94 -53.33 13.96
CA GLY A 351 27.31 -51.95 14.26
C GLY A 351 28.82 -51.68 14.29
N GLU A 352 29.65 -52.73 14.39
CA GLU A 352 31.11 -52.66 14.40
C GLU A 352 31.69 -52.18 13.04
N CYS A 353 32.89 -51.61 13.06
CA CYS A 353 33.61 -51.12 11.87
C CYS A 353 34.86 -52.00 11.63
N ILE A 354 35.02 -52.53 10.41
CA ILE A 354 36.21 -53.28 9.97
C ILE A 354 36.79 -52.70 8.68
N ASP A 355 38.04 -53.01 8.32
CA ASP A 355 38.62 -52.57 7.05
C ASP A 355 38.03 -53.39 5.87
N ILE A 356 37.84 -52.74 4.72
CA ILE A 356 37.29 -53.31 3.49
C ILE A 356 38.16 -54.44 2.91
N THR A 357 39.43 -54.53 3.30
CA THR A 357 40.33 -55.65 2.98
C THR A 357 40.09 -56.89 3.85
N LEU A 358 39.33 -56.77 4.94
CA LEU A 358 38.87 -57.88 5.78
C LEU A 358 37.48 -58.39 5.36
N VAL A 359 36.73 -57.62 4.58
CA VAL A 359 35.44 -58.07 4.02
C VAL A 359 35.68 -59.19 3.01
N CYS A 360 34.89 -60.26 3.07
CA CYS A 360 34.96 -61.40 2.15
C CYS A 360 36.35 -62.09 2.05
N ASN A 361 37.07 -62.17 3.17
CA ASN A 361 38.42 -62.75 3.25
C ASN A 361 38.45 -64.25 3.62
N SER A 362 37.30 -64.91 3.79
CA SER A 362 37.11 -66.26 4.35
C SER A 362 37.37 -66.40 5.86
N HIS A 363 37.26 -65.29 6.60
CA HIS A 363 37.27 -65.23 8.07
C HIS A 363 36.08 -64.40 8.57
N GLN A 364 35.56 -64.77 9.74
CA GLN A 364 34.55 -63.96 10.45
C GLN A 364 35.26 -62.88 11.28
N ASP A 365 35.34 -61.66 10.74
CA ASP A 365 35.84 -60.47 11.42
C ASP A 365 34.68 -59.60 11.97
N CYS A 366 33.47 -59.65 11.37
CA CYS A 366 32.23 -59.11 11.95
C CYS A 366 31.57 -60.09 12.94
N ARG A 367 31.12 -59.60 14.10
CA ARG A 367 30.43 -60.41 15.12
C ARG A 367 29.12 -61.08 14.67
N ASP A 368 28.47 -60.55 13.63
CA ASP A 368 27.23 -61.07 13.02
C ASP A 368 27.46 -61.68 11.62
N SER A 369 28.71 -62.03 11.26
CA SER A 369 29.10 -62.62 9.96
C SER A 369 28.66 -61.83 8.71
N SER A 370 28.41 -60.52 8.86
CA SER A 370 27.86 -59.64 7.82
C SER A 370 28.85 -59.28 6.71
N ASP A 371 30.13 -59.54 6.97
CA ASP A 371 31.32 -59.48 6.12
C ASP A 371 31.45 -60.67 5.15
N GLU A 372 30.84 -61.81 5.47
CA GLU A 372 30.98 -63.08 4.76
C GLU A 372 29.66 -63.62 4.15
N PRO A 373 28.84 -62.81 3.45
CA PRO A 373 27.55 -63.29 2.93
C PRO A 373 27.75 -64.28 1.78
N LEU A 374 27.54 -65.58 2.06
CA LEU A 374 27.67 -66.80 1.23
C LEU A 374 27.13 -66.77 -0.24
N LYS A 375 26.58 -65.65 -0.71
CA LYS A 375 25.83 -65.55 -1.96
C LYS A 375 26.03 -64.25 -2.77
N GLU A 376 26.67 -63.22 -2.20
CA GLU A 376 26.85 -61.88 -2.83
C GLU A 376 28.27 -61.31 -2.57
N CYS A 377 29.22 -62.19 -2.26
CA CYS A 377 30.55 -61.89 -1.71
C CYS A 377 31.64 -62.22 -2.73
N ASN A 378 32.47 -61.23 -3.11
CA ASN A 378 33.45 -61.32 -4.21
C ASN A 378 32.88 -61.78 -5.57
N ILE A 379 31.56 -61.62 -5.78
CA ILE A 379 30.90 -61.84 -7.08
C ILE A 379 30.95 -60.54 -7.88
N ASN A 380 30.95 -60.64 -9.22
CA ASN A 380 30.87 -59.49 -10.11
C ASN A 380 29.55 -59.49 -10.90
N GLU A 381 28.49 -58.93 -10.32
CA GLU A 381 27.18 -58.85 -10.96
C GLU A 381 27.17 -57.92 -12.17
N CYS A 382 28.10 -56.96 -12.26
CA CYS A 382 28.23 -56.08 -13.42
C CYS A 382 28.54 -56.85 -14.71
N LEU A 383 29.15 -58.04 -14.64
CA LEU A 383 29.34 -58.91 -15.82
C LEU A 383 28.04 -59.50 -16.37
N VAL A 384 26.96 -59.57 -15.57
CA VAL A 384 25.69 -60.16 -15.96
C VAL A 384 24.67 -59.05 -16.23
N TYR A 385 24.46 -58.73 -17.51
CA TYR A 385 23.51 -57.71 -17.96
C TYR A 385 23.75 -56.32 -17.29
N ASN A 386 25.02 -55.96 -17.05
CA ASN A 386 25.42 -54.73 -16.36
C ASN A 386 24.84 -54.59 -14.93
N GLY A 387 24.56 -55.69 -14.22
CA GLY A 387 23.78 -55.68 -12.97
C GLY A 387 22.33 -55.19 -13.14
N GLY A 388 21.84 -55.04 -14.38
CA GLY A 388 20.62 -54.31 -14.72
C GLY A 388 20.75 -52.79 -14.64
N CYS A 389 21.96 -52.24 -14.45
CA CYS A 389 22.23 -50.80 -14.50
C CYS A 389 22.11 -50.30 -15.96
N SER A 390 21.53 -49.11 -16.13
CA SER A 390 21.33 -48.50 -17.45
C SER A 390 22.61 -47.98 -18.11
N HIS A 391 23.57 -47.50 -17.31
CA HIS A 391 24.81 -46.89 -17.80
C HIS A 391 26.03 -47.50 -17.09
N ILE A 392 26.44 -46.97 -15.93
CA ILE A 392 27.63 -47.43 -15.23
C ILE A 392 27.22 -48.42 -14.14
N CYS A 393 27.95 -49.53 -14.02
CA CYS A 393 27.89 -50.46 -12.90
C CYS A 393 29.25 -50.46 -12.21
N LYS A 394 29.29 -50.14 -10.92
CA LYS A 394 30.49 -50.21 -10.08
C LYS A 394 30.32 -51.38 -9.12
N ASN A 395 31.12 -52.42 -9.32
CA ASN A 395 31.17 -53.55 -8.39
C ASN A 395 31.75 -53.09 -7.05
N LEU A 396 31.26 -53.70 -5.98
CA LEU A 396 31.81 -53.56 -4.63
C LEU A 396 32.40 -54.92 -4.20
N VAL A 397 32.87 -55.05 -2.96
CA VAL A 397 33.31 -56.34 -2.40
C VAL A 397 32.12 -57.23 -2.04
N ILE A 398 31.02 -56.61 -1.59
CA ILE A 398 29.69 -57.22 -1.44
C ILE A 398 28.74 -56.50 -2.39
N GLY A 399 28.22 -57.21 -3.39
CA GLY A 399 27.31 -56.72 -4.42
C GLY A 399 27.85 -55.59 -5.31
N TYR A 400 26.93 -54.78 -5.85
CA TYR A 400 27.21 -53.74 -6.85
C TYR A 400 26.34 -52.49 -6.63
N LYS A 401 26.83 -51.33 -7.09
CA LYS A 401 26.02 -50.11 -7.22
C LYS A 401 25.98 -49.65 -8.67
N CYS A 402 24.79 -49.24 -9.12
CA CYS A 402 24.68 -48.49 -10.36
C CYS A 402 25.17 -47.06 -10.14
N ASP A 403 25.69 -46.44 -11.20
CA ASP A 403 26.16 -45.06 -11.19
C ASP A 403 25.84 -44.40 -12.55
N CYS A 404 25.90 -43.08 -12.62
CA CYS A 404 25.49 -42.31 -13.80
C CYS A 404 26.63 -41.44 -14.34
N PRO A 405 26.70 -41.23 -15.67
CA PRO A 405 27.61 -40.25 -16.25
C PRO A 405 27.20 -38.82 -15.86
N ALA A 406 28.13 -37.87 -15.96
CA ALA A 406 27.84 -36.45 -15.72
C ALA A 406 26.68 -35.96 -16.61
N GLY A 407 25.83 -35.09 -16.05
CA GLY A 407 24.56 -34.67 -16.66
C GLY A 407 23.37 -35.62 -16.40
N PHE A 408 23.54 -36.72 -15.66
CA PHE A 408 22.47 -37.67 -15.37
C PHE A 408 22.34 -38.02 -13.88
N GLU A 409 21.11 -38.00 -13.37
CA GLU A 409 20.73 -38.40 -12.01
C GLU A 409 20.22 -39.85 -11.96
N LEU A 410 20.29 -40.49 -10.79
CA LEU A 410 19.97 -41.90 -10.64
C LEU A 410 18.49 -42.10 -10.22
N ALA A 411 17.60 -42.16 -11.20
CA ALA A 411 16.19 -42.43 -11.00
C ALA A 411 15.95 -43.85 -10.45
N GLY A 412 15.67 -43.95 -9.15
CA GLY A 412 15.42 -45.19 -8.45
C GLY A 412 16.71 -45.86 -7.96
N ARG A 413 17.09 -46.99 -8.56
CA ARG A 413 18.34 -47.72 -8.21
C ARG A 413 19.16 -48.20 -9.41
N LYS A 414 18.69 -47.99 -10.65
CA LYS A 414 19.29 -48.61 -11.87
C LYS A 414 19.24 -47.75 -13.14
N THR A 415 18.19 -46.96 -13.30
CA THR A 415 17.97 -46.08 -14.47
C THR A 415 18.53 -44.70 -14.23
N CYS A 416 19.40 -44.21 -15.11
CA CYS A 416 19.81 -42.82 -15.13
C CYS A 416 18.78 -42.00 -15.91
N LYS A 417 18.41 -40.85 -15.37
CA LYS A 417 17.54 -39.84 -15.99
C LYS A 417 18.37 -38.59 -16.26
N ASP A 418 18.04 -37.89 -17.34
CA ASP A 418 18.57 -36.58 -17.69
C ASP A 418 18.37 -35.58 -16.54
N ILE A 419 19.44 -34.89 -16.12
CA ILE A 419 19.31 -33.71 -15.25
C ILE A 419 18.91 -32.56 -16.16
N ASP A 420 17.77 -31.92 -15.87
CA ASP A 420 17.37 -30.72 -16.60
C ASP A 420 17.98 -29.50 -15.90
N GLU A 421 19.23 -29.15 -16.25
CA GLU A 421 19.94 -28.08 -15.53
C GLU A 421 19.29 -26.71 -15.73
N CYS A 422 18.40 -26.58 -16.73
CA CYS A 422 17.59 -25.38 -16.95
C CYS A 422 16.47 -25.18 -15.93
N GLN A 423 16.16 -26.19 -15.09
CA GLN A 423 15.32 -26.01 -13.90
C GLN A 423 16.06 -25.21 -12.81
N ASN A 424 17.40 -25.20 -12.78
CA ASN A 424 18.14 -24.30 -11.91
C ASN A 424 18.36 -22.94 -12.59
N THR A 425 17.73 -21.90 -12.05
CA THR A 425 17.81 -20.53 -12.56
C THR A 425 19.21 -19.91 -12.52
N GLU A 426 20.19 -20.53 -11.85
CA GLU A 426 21.59 -20.10 -11.79
C GLU A 426 22.43 -20.57 -13.00
N THR A 427 22.04 -21.66 -13.67
CA THR A 427 22.85 -22.39 -14.67
C THR A 427 23.31 -21.55 -15.87
N CYS A 428 22.44 -20.68 -16.38
CA CYS A 428 22.72 -19.78 -17.49
C CYS A 428 22.30 -18.36 -17.16
N SER A 429 23.07 -17.35 -17.54
CA SER A 429 22.76 -15.94 -17.24
C SER A 429 21.44 -15.43 -17.86
N GLN A 430 21.09 -15.92 -19.06
CA GLN A 430 19.85 -15.57 -19.79
C GLN A 430 19.08 -16.82 -20.25
N ILE A 431 19.29 -17.29 -21.49
CA ILE A 431 18.55 -18.41 -22.08
C ILE A 431 19.31 -19.71 -21.78
N CYS A 432 18.58 -20.74 -21.36
CA CYS A 432 19.08 -22.09 -21.15
C CYS A 432 18.36 -23.07 -22.09
N ILE A 433 19.12 -23.94 -22.76
CA ILE A 433 18.61 -25.00 -23.61
C ILE A 433 19.18 -26.33 -23.10
N ASN A 434 18.35 -27.14 -22.44
CA ASN A 434 18.76 -28.47 -22.02
C ASN A 434 18.95 -29.40 -23.24
N SER A 435 19.98 -30.23 -23.20
CA SER A 435 20.20 -31.33 -24.14
C SER A 435 20.71 -32.55 -23.38
N LYS A 436 20.54 -33.77 -23.94
CA LYS A 436 20.71 -34.98 -23.14
C LYS A 436 22.13 -35.16 -22.61
N GLY A 437 22.27 -35.00 -21.30
CA GLY A 437 23.55 -35.02 -20.56
C GLY A 437 24.36 -33.73 -20.57
N SER A 438 23.83 -32.61 -21.07
CA SER A 438 24.50 -31.29 -21.03
C SER A 438 23.60 -30.15 -21.51
N TYR A 439 23.59 -29.02 -20.78
CA TYR A 439 22.93 -27.78 -21.23
C TYR A 439 23.78 -26.92 -22.17
N LYS A 440 23.11 -26.04 -22.92
CA LYS A 440 23.71 -24.93 -23.67
C LYS A 440 23.08 -23.60 -23.25
N CYS A 441 23.91 -22.63 -22.87
CA CYS A 441 23.45 -21.25 -22.66
C CYS A 441 23.45 -20.45 -23.97
N GLU A 442 22.46 -19.58 -24.14
CA GLU A 442 22.40 -18.60 -25.23
C GLU A 442 22.01 -17.21 -24.71
N CYS A 443 22.31 -16.17 -25.49
CA CYS A 443 22.05 -14.78 -25.15
C CYS A 443 20.93 -14.20 -26.02
N ARG A 444 20.10 -13.33 -25.45
CA ARG A 444 19.04 -12.61 -26.19
C ARG A 444 19.65 -11.60 -27.16
N THR A 445 18.94 -11.28 -28.23
CA THR A 445 19.32 -10.22 -29.19
C THR A 445 19.71 -8.93 -28.48
N GLY A 446 20.91 -8.40 -28.77
CA GLY A 446 21.49 -7.25 -28.09
C GLY A 446 22.53 -7.60 -27.01
N TYR A 447 22.65 -8.88 -26.63
CA TYR A 447 23.68 -9.38 -25.73
C TYR A 447 24.66 -10.32 -26.44
N ILE A 448 25.92 -10.31 -26.02
CA ILE A 448 26.97 -11.24 -26.45
C ILE A 448 27.49 -12.00 -25.21
N MET A 449 27.82 -13.27 -25.39
CA MET A 449 28.45 -14.09 -24.35
C MET A 449 29.91 -13.67 -24.15
N ASP A 450 30.26 -13.28 -22.93
CA ASP A 450 31.63 -13.00 -22.53
C ASP A 450 32.44 -14.31 -22.48
N SER A 451 33.55 -14.36 -23.22
CA SER A 451 34.41 -15.54 -23.32
C SER A 451 35.21 -15.83 -22.05
N ALA A 452 35.29 -14.90 -21.10
CA ALA A 452 35.92 -15.13 -19.80
C ALA A 452 34.99 -15.81 -18.78
N ASN A 453 33.71 -15.42 -18.76
CA ASN A 453 32.77 -15.78 -17.67
C ASN A 453 31.52 -16.55 -18.13
N GLY A 454 31.26 -16.69 -19.43
CA GLY A 454 30.03 -17.33 -19.94
C GLY A 454 28.74 -16.54 -19.71
N HIS A 455 28.83 -15.32 -19.17
CA HIS A 455 27.68 -14.43 -18.93
C HIS A 455 27.36 -13.57 -20.15
N CYS A 456 26.09 -13.27 -20.37
CA CYS A 456 25.60 -12.45 -21.48
C CYS A 456 25.67 -10.95 -21.12
N LYS A 457 26.60 -10.21 -21.74
CA LYS A 457 26.77 -8.76 -21.57
C LYS A 457 26.17 -7.97 -22.73
N ALA A 458 25.68 -6.77 -22.44
CA ALA A 458 25.00 -5.90 -23.39
C ALA A 458 25.97 -5.34 -24.44
N VAL A 459 25.43 -5.04 -25.63
CA VAL A 459 26.14 -4.38 -26.72
C VAL A 459 25.38 -3.11 -27.12
N GLY A 460 26.03 -1.95 -27.00
CA GLY A 460 25.41 -0.68 -27.37
C GLY A 460 26.03 0.52 -26.65
N LYS A 461 25.16 1.41 -26.16
CA LYS A 461 25.51 2.51 -25.26
C LYS A 461 25.91 1.93 -23.89
N GLU A 462 26.60 2.71 -23.05
CA GLU A 462 26.81 2.28 -21.66
C GLU A 462 25.49 2.34 -20.86
N PRO A 463 25.28 1.43 -19.90
CA PRO A 463 24.13 1.47 -19.01
C PRO A 463 24.34 2.44 -17.84
N TYR A 464 23.30 3.20 -17.50
CA TYR A 464 23.28 4.14 -16.37
C TYR A 464 22.26 3.69 -15.32
N LEU A 465 22.58 3.86 -14.04
CA LEU A 465 21.58 3.90 -12.97
C LEU A 465 21.04 5.32 -12.86
N MET A 466 19.71 5.48 -12.75
CA MET A 466 19.07 6.77 -12.46
C MET A 466 18.29 6.66 -11.15
N PHE A 467 18.42 7.67 -10.29
CA PHE A 467 17.85 7.66 -8.93
C PHE A 467 17.42 9.05 -8.45
N THR A 468 16.50 9.09 -7.50
CA THR A 468 16.11 10.30 -6.75
C THR A 468 17.05 10.56 -5.57
N ASP A 469 17.33 11.83 -5.26
CA ASP A 469 17.97 12.27 -4.01
C ASP A 469 17.24 13.52 -3.45
N HIS A 470 15.93 13.37 -3.25
CA HIS A 470 14.94 14.35 -2.74
C HIS A 470 14.77 15.66 -3.57
N HIS A 471 15.84 16.39 -3.87
CA HIS A 471 15.82 17.68 -4.56
C HIS A 471 16.33 17.64 -6.01
N ASP A 472 16.94 16.53 -6.42
CA ASP A 472 17.42 16.32 -7.77
C ASP A 472 17.35 14.84 -8.19
N LEU A 473 17.20 14.60 -9.50
CA LEU A 473 17.43 13.28 -10.11
C LEU A 473 18.86 13.23 -10.64
N ARG A 474 19.55 12.12 -10.42
CA ARG A 474 20.95 11.91 -10.86
C ARG A 474 21.08 10.66 -11.72
N LYS A 475 22.07 10.67 -12.62
CA LYS A 475 22.55 9.48 -13.33
C LYS A 475 23.96 9.09 -12.86
N LEU A 476 24.22 7.79 -12.82
CA LEU A 476 25.50 7.16 -12.54
C LEU A 476 25.82 6.11 -13.60
N GLY A 477 26.86 6.32 -14.42
CA GLY A 477 27.32 5.34 -15.42
C GLY A 477 28.01 4.14 -14.79
N LEU A 478 27.60 2.92 -15.13
CA LEU A 478 28.12 1.69 -14.49
C LEU A 478 29.57 1.36 -14.86
N HIS A 479 30.07 1.82 -16.01
CA HIS A 479 31.45 1.60 -16.44
C HIS A 479 32.36 2.79 -16.13
N HIS A 480 32.06 3.97 -16.67
CA HIS A 480 32.92 5.15 -16.52
C HIS A 480 32.72 5.93 -15.21
N LYS A 481 31.73 5.55 -14.39
CA LYS A 481 31.34 6.25 -13.15
C LYS A 481 31.05 7.75 -13.35
N GLU A 482 30.55 8.11 -14.53
CA GLU A 482 30.03 9.45 -14.80
C GLU A 482 28.85 9.71 -13.85
N TYR A 483 29.00 10.69 -12.96
CA TYR A 483 28.00 11.07 -11.95
C TYR A 483 27.54 12.50 -12.20
N THR A 484 26.28 12.68 -12.59
CA THR A 484 25.75 13.99 -13.00
C THR A 484 24.28 14.17 -12.62
N GLN A 485 23.88 15.41 -12.40
CA GLN A 485 22.48 15.79 -12.17
C GLN A 485 21.73 15.88 -13.51
N VAL A 486 20.50 15.36 -13.54
CA VAL A 486 19.64 15.31 -14.73
C VAL A 486 18.52 16.35 -14.62
N VAL A 487 17.85 16.39 -13.46
CA VAL A 487 16.80 17.37 -13.13
C VAL A 487 17.14 17.95 -11.76
N VAL A 488 17.05 19.27 -11.61
CA VAL A 488 17.42 20.02 -10.39
C VAL A 488 16.25 20.86 -9.88
N GLN A 489 16.36 21.36 -8.65
CA GLN A 489 15.38 22.25 -8.00
C GLN A 489 13.99 21.63 -7.78
N LEU A 490 13.93 20.31 -7.59
CA LEU A 490 12.70 19.59 -7.24
C LEU A 490 12.37 19.78 -5.75
N ARG A 491 11.09 19.62 -5.37
CA ARG A 491 10.68 19.81 -3.96
C ARG A 491 10.88 18.55 -3.14
N ASN A 492 10.19 17.46 -3.48
CA ASN A 492 10.41 16.14 -2.88
C ASN A 492 10.10 15.07 -3.93
N ALA A 493 11.14 14.69 -4.69
CA ALA A 493 11.05 13.65 -5.70
C ALA A 493 11.25 12.26 -5.08
N VAL A 494 10.21 11.40 -5.16
CA VAL A 494 10.21 10.08 -4.52
C VAL A 494 10.50 8.98 -5.55
N ALA A 495 9.52 8.63 -6.38
CA ALA A 495 9.65 7.54 -7.36
C ALA A 495 9.76 8.04 -8.81
N LEU A 496 10.42 7.26 -9.67
CA LEU A 496 10.75 7.64 -11.05
C LEU A 496 10.73 6.44 -12.01
N ASP A 497 10.37 6.68 -13.28
CA ASP A 497 10.50 5.68 -14.35
C ASP A 497 10.63 6.40 -15.72
N ALA A 498 11.04 5.70 -16.78
CA ALA A 498 11.40 6.29 -18.06
C ALA A 498 10.78 5.58 -19.28
N ASP A 499 10.73 6.28 -20.40
CA ASP A 499 10.53 5.72 -21.73
C ASP A 499 11.84 5.93 -22.51
N ILE A 500 12.70 4.91 -22.47
CA ILE A 500 14.10 4.99 -22.91
C ILE A 500 14.16 5.21 -24.43
N ALA A 501 13.24 4.59 -25.17
CA ALA A 501 13.13 4.71 -26.63
C ALA A 501 12.56 6.07 -27.09
N ALA A 502 11.80 6.77 -26.23
CA ALA A 502 11.35 8.15 -26.49
C ALA A 502 12.18 9.21 -25.76
N GLN A 503 13.23 8.82 -25.04
CA GLN A 503 14.09 9.68 -24.22
C GLN A 503 13.29 10.60 -23.27
N LYS A 504 12.23 10.06 -22.67
CA LYS A 504 11.40 10.74 -21.65
C LYS A 504 11.65 10.14 -20.27
N ILE A 505 11.60 10.99 -19.25
CA ILE A 505 11.67 10.59 -17.83
C ILE A 505 10.44 11.14 -17.09
N PHE A 506 9.84 10.31 -16.25
CA PHE A 506 8.69 10.63 -15.42
C PHE A 506 9.06 10.50 -13.94
N TRP A 507 8.54 11.38 -13.10
CA TRP A 507 8.72 11.29 -11.65
C TRP A 507 7.52 11.83 -10.88
N ILE A 508 7.43 11.40 -9.62
CA ILE A 508 6.49 11.90 -8.62
C ILE A 508 7.18 12.97 -7.78
N ASP A 509 6.59 14.17 -7.66
CA ASP A 509 7.01 15.19 -6.68
C ASP A 509 5.90 15.41 -5.65
N LEU A 510 6.10 14.89 -4.43
CA LEU A 510 5.15 15.02 -3.31
C LEU A 510 5.01 16.46 -2.83
N GLY A 511 6.09 17.25 -2.89
CA GLY A 511 6.07 18.68 -2.52
C GLY A 511 5.32 19.57 -3.51
N GLN A 512 4.87 18.99 -4.63
CA GLN A 512 4.05 19.62 -5.65
C GLN A 512 2.71 18.92 -5.91
N GLN A 513 2.47 17.73 -5.36
CA GLN A 513 1.27 16.90 -5.56
C GLN A 513 0.94 16.65 -7.05
N GLY A 514 1.87 16.01 -7.76
CA GLY A 514 1.63 15.56 -9.13
C GLY A 514 2.75 14.69 -9.72
N ILE A 515 2.43 14.13 -10.89
CA ILE A 515 3.39 13.41 -11.74
C ILE A 515 3.87 14.36 -12.84
N PHE A 516 5.17 14.39 -13.08
CA PHE A 516 5.85 15.26 -14.04
C PHE A 516 6.56 14.45 -15.13
N CYS A 517 6.80 15.09 -16.27
CA CYS A 517 7.56 14.54 -17.39
C CYS A 517 8.61 15.55 -17.86
N ALA A 518 9.80 15.06 -18.24
CA ALA A 518 10.82 15.82 -18.97
C ALA A 518 11.37 15.01 -20.14
N SER A 519 12.07 15.67 -21.07
CA SER A 519 12.84 15.04 -22.16
C SER A 519 14.33 15.13 -21.86
N MET A 520 15.05 14.03 -22.04
CA MET A 520 16.48 13.90 -21.74
C MET A 520 17.40 14.65 -22.71
N ASP A 521 16.90 15.05 -23.88
CA ASP A 521 17.70 15.73 -24.92
C ASP A 521 17.90 17.24 -24.65
N GLN A 522 17.22 17.81 -23.65
CA GLN A 522 17.24 19.25 -23.35
C GLN A 522 18.05 19.55 -22.09
N HIS A 523 19.36 19.74 -22.23
CA HIS A 523 20.21 20.22 -21.14
C HIS A 523 19.99 21.73 -20.86
N GLY A 524 19.29 22.07 -19.78
CA GLY A 524 19.19 23.45 -19.26
C GLY A 524 18.00 23.68 -18.33
N GLU A 525 17.99 24.84 -17.65
CA GLU A 525 16.97 25.24 -16.66
C GLU A 525 15.54 25.45 -17.23
N SER A 526 15.36 25.24 -18.53
CA SER A 526 14.06 25.24 -19.21
C SER A 526 13.93 24.05 -20.16
N ALA A 527 14.47 22.88 -19.78
CA ALA A 527 13.96 21.60 -20.27
C ALA A 527 12.42 21.60 -20.11
N GLY A 528 11.69 21.06 -21.08
CA GLY A 528 10.22 21.11 -21.12
C GLY A 528 9.54 20.26 -20.04
N ILE A 529 9.66 20.66 -18.77
CA ILE A 529 9.00 20.03 -17.63
C ILE A 529 7.51 20.37 -17.67
N TYR A 530 6.67 19.37 -17.93
CA TYR A 530 5.22 19.52 -17.87
C TYR A 530 4.62 18.54 -16.86
N ARG A 531 3.57 19.01 -16.16
CA ARG A 531 2.83 18.21 -15.19
C ARG A 531 1.80 17.34 -15.94
N VAL A 532 1.93 16.02 -15.81
CA VAL A 532 1.07 15.02 -16.47
C VAL A 532 -0.19 14.76 -15.64
N VAL A 533 -0.05 14.57 -14.33
CA VAL A 533 -1.18 14.27 -13.42
C VAL A 533 -1.21 15.28 -12.28
N GLN A 534 -2.41 15.70 -11.89
CA GLN A 534 -2.68 16.71 -10.87
C GLN A 534 -3.53 16.11 -9.74
N ASN A 535 -3.51 16.75 -8.56
CA ASN A 535 -4.35 16.42 -7.40
C ASN A 535 -4.19 14.97 -6.88
N THR A 536 -3.02 14.38 -7.07
CA THR A 536 -2.62 13.11 -6.44
C THR A 536 -2.40 13.32 -4.93
N GLN A 537 -2.85 12.41 -4.08
CA GLN A 537 -2.80 12.60 -2.62
C GLN A 537 -1.44 12.23 -2.03
N MET A 538 -1.02 10.97 -2.23
CA MET A 538 0.32 10.48 -1.85
C MET A 538 0.72 9.34 -2.79
N PRO A 539 1.09 9.66 -4.05
CA PRO A 539 1.66 8.69 -4.96
C PRO A 539 3.04 8.23 -4.47
N VAL A 540 3.31 6.92 -4.48
CA VAL A 540 4.55 6.34 -3.91
C VAL A 540 5.36 5.53 -4.92
N GLY A 541 4.72 4.93 -5.93
CA GLY A 541 5.38 4.21 -7.01
C GLY A 541 4.80 4.59 -8.38
N ILE A 542 5.62 4.50 -9.42
CA ILE A 542 5.26 4.77 -10.82
C ILE A 542 5.82 3.66 -11.71
N ALA A 543 5.10 3.32 -12.79
CA ALA A 543 5.54 2.39 -13.82
C ALA A 543 5.08 2.84 -15.21
N VAL A 544 5.96 2.74 -16.21
CA VAL A 544 5.77 3.26 -17.57
C VAL A 544 5.59 2.13 -18.57
N ASP A 545 4.47 2.15 -19.31
CA ASP A 545 4.26 1.28 -20.46
C ASP A 545 4.82 1.96 -21.72
N TRP A 546 6.07 1.61 -22.07
CA TRP A 546 6.76 2.11 -23.26
C TRP A 546 6.17 1.60 -24.58
N ILE A 547 5.27 0.61 -24.59
CA ILE A 547 4.67 0.07 -25.81
C ILE A 547 3.40 0.86 -26.17
N TYR A 548 2.47 0.95 -25.23
CA TYR A 548 1.15 1.59 -25.41
C TYR A 548 1.11 3.06 -24.98
N LYS A 549 2.17 3.56 -24.33
CA LYS A 549 2.35 4.96 -23.86
C LYS A 549 1.35 5.39 -22.79
N HIS A 550 1.26 4.55 -21.75
CA HIS A 550 0.50 4.81 -20.52
C HIS A 550 1.41 4.81 -19.30
N ILE A 551 1.07 5.59 -18.28
CA ILE A 551 1.69 5.57 -16.96
C ILE A 551 0.73 4.95 -15.95
N TYR A 552 1.27 4.17 -15.02
CA TYR A 552 0.56 3.55 -13.91
C TYR A 552 1.18 4.04 -12.60
N TRP A 553 0.38 4.27 -11.57
CA TRP A 553 0.90 4.66 -10.25
C TRP A 553 0.07 4.10 -9.10
N THR A 554 0.73 3.92 -7.96
CA THR A 554 0.16 3.60 -6.65
C THR A 554 -0.03 4.90 -5.86
N ASP A 555 -1.25 5.22 -5.44
CA ASP A 555 -1.50 6.28 -4.45
C ASP A 555 -1.87 5.66 -3.11
N ARG A 556 -0.98 5.85 -2.13
CA ARG A 556 -1.02 5.23 -0.81
C ARG A 556 -2.05 5.85 0.12
N ARG A 557 -2.33 7.15 -0.04
CA ARG A 557 -3.34 7.85 0.79
C ARG A 557 -4.75 7.72 0.20
N ALA A 558 -4.87 7.74 -1.13
CA ALA A 558 -6.12 7.42 -1.82
C ALA A 558 -6.43 5.91 -1.85
N LYS A 559 -5.43 5.05 -1.56
CA LYS A 559 -5.50 3.57 -1.59
C LYS A 559 -5.98 3.04 -2.94
N THR A 560 -5.39 3.57 -4.02
CA THR A 560 -5.73 3.22 -5.40
C THR A 560 -4.51 2.87 -6.24
N ILE A 561 -4.74 2.09 -7.29
CA ILE A 561 -3.83 1.96 -8.44
C ILE A 561 -4.56 2.53 -9.64
N SER A 562 -3.93 3.49 -10.32
CA SER A 562 -4.52 4.25 -11.42
C SER A 562 -3.64 4.22 -12.66
N VAL A 563 -4.24 4.47 -13.82
CA VAL A 563 -3.60 4.54 -15.13
C VAL A 563 -3.95 5.84 -15.83
N ALA A 564 -3.01 6.39 -16.61
CA ALA A 564 -3.24 7.53 -17.49
C ALA A 564 -2.44 7.45 -18.79
N THR A 565 -2.90 8.12 -19.83
CA THR A 565 -2.08 8.42 -21.02
C THR A 565 -0.87 9.29 -20.64
N PHE A 566 0.24 9.19 -21.39
CA PHE A 566 1.42 10.07 -21.25
C PHE A 566 1.16 11.58 -21.25
N ASP A 567 0.05 12.02 -21.85
CA ASP A 567 -0.36 13.43 -21.92
C ASP A 567 -1.35 13.83 -20.81
N GLY A 568 -1.64 12.94 -19.84
CA GLY A 568 -2.57 13.16 -18.73
C GLY A 568 -4.06 13.22 -19.09
N THR A 569 -4.39 13.42 -20.37
CA THR A 569 -5.76 13.71 -20.84
C THR A 569 -6.82 12.65 -20.53
N LYS A 570 -6.43 11.37 -20.46
CA LYS A 570 -7.32 10.25 -20.12
C LYS A 570 -6.76 9.53 -18.90
N THR A 571 -7.55 9.47 -17.82
CA THR A 571 -7.21 8.81 -16.55
C THR A 571 -8.28 7.79 -16.17
N LYS A 572 -7.90 6.73 -15.42
CA LYS A 572 -8.83 5.76 -14.84
C LYS A 572 -8.25 5.13 -13.57
N ILE A 573 -9.08 4.92 -12.56
CA ILE A 573 -8.76 4.03 -11.43
C ILE A 573 -8.95 2.57 -11.90
N LEU A 574 -7.94 1.71 -11.66
CA LEU A 574 -7.99 0.28 -11.99
C LEU A 574 -8.32 -0.58 -10.76
N PHE A 575 -7.74 -0.24 -9.61
CA PHE A 575 -7.97 -0.93 -8.34
C PHE A 575 -8.19 0.10 -7.23
N ASP A 576 -9.26 -0.11 -6.46
CA ASP A 576 -9.80 0.74 -5.38
C ASP A 576 -10.15 -0.07 -4.11
N THR A 577 -9.95 -1.38 -4.18
CA THR A 577 -10.46 -2.40 -3.27
C THR A 577 -9.29 -3.26 -2.79
N ASP A 578 -9.35 -3.75 -1.55
CA ASP A 578 -8.29 -4.57 -0.93
C ASP A 578 -6.87 -3.99 -1.11
N LEU A 579 -6.70 -2.67 -1.08
CA LEU A 579 -5.41 -1.99 -1.02
C LEU A 579 -5.27 -1.32 0.34
N ARG A 580 -4.17 -1.57 1.06
CA ARG A 580 -3.93 -0.97 2.39
C ARG A 580 -2.81 0.04 2.34
N GLU A 581 -1.57 -0.39 2.14
CA GLU A 581 -0.38 0.46 2.06
C GLU A 581 0.41 0.10 0.79
N PRO A 582 -0.12 0.42 -0.42
CA PRO A 582 0.57 0.11 -1.67
C PRO A 582 1.85 0.94 -1.81
N ALA A 583 2.93 0.30 -2.25
CA ALA A 583 4.26 0.88 -2.39
C ALA A 583 4.72 0.85 -3.87
N SER A 584 5.75 0.08 -4.20
CA SER A 584 6.27 -0.04 -5.58
C SER A 584 5.34 -0.81 -6.52
N VAL A 585 5.43 -0.49 -7.81
CA VAL A 585 4.61 -1.03 -8.90
C VAL A 585 5.50 -1.23 -10.14
N ALA A 586 5.26 -2.29 -10.91
CA ALA A 586 6.01 -2.61 -12.13
C ALA A 586 5.10 -3.24 -13.19
N VAL A 587 5.42 -3.04 -14.48
CA VAL A 587 4.60 -3.52 -15.61
C VAL A 587 5.38 -4.45 -16.56
N ASP A 588 4.68 -5.44 -17.08
CA ASP A 588 5.08 -6.27 -18.21
C ASP A 588 4.10 -6.01 -19.39
N PRO A 589 4.41 -5.05 -20.28
CA PRO A 589 3.57 -4.72 -21.43
C PRO A 589 3.67 -5.75 -22.57
N LEU A 590 4.57 -6.75 -22.49
CA LEU A 590 4.61 -7.86 -23.45
C LEU A 590 3.55 -8.91 -23.12
N SER A 591 3.42 -9.27 -21.84
CA SER A 591 2.42 -10.26 -21.38
C SER A 591 1.08 -9.64 -20.97
N GLY A 592 1.03 -8.32 -20.79
CA GLY A 592 -0.16 -7.57 -20.38
C GLY A 592 -0.46 -7.63 -18.88
N PHE A 593 0.57 -7.72 -18.02
CA PHE A 593 0.42 -7.81 -16.56
C PHE A 593 1.06 -6.64 -15.81
N ILE A 594 0.44 -6.26 -14.69
CA ILE A 594 0.93 -5.30 -13.70
C ILE A 594 1.12 -6.00 -12.36
N TYR A 595 2.17 -5.61 -11.64
CA TYR A 595 2.60 -6.17 -10.36
C TYR A 595 2.79 -5.03 -9.37
N TRP A 596 2.47 -5.25 -8.09
CA TRP A 596 2.70 -4.26 -7.04
C TRP A 596 2.90 -4.91 -5.68
N SER A 597 3.57 -4.19 -4.78
CA SER A 597 3.63 -4.53 -3.36
C SER A 597 2.61 -3.73 -2.55
N ASP A 598 2.04 -4.38 -1.53
CA ASP A 598 1.20 -3.76 -0.50
C ASP A 598 1.64 -4.34 0.84
N TRP A 599 2.16 -3.50 1.73
CA TRP A 599 2.69 -3.93 3.04
C TRP A 599 1.70 -3.76 4.19
N GLY A 600 0.50 -3.24 3.93
CA GLY A 600 -0.54 -3.14 4.94
C GLY A 600 -1.09 -4.52 5.30
N GLU A 601 -1.37 -4.75 6.59
CA GLU A 601 -1.65 -6.09 7.12
C GLU A 601 -2.83 -6.80 6.43
N PRO A 602 -2.70 -8.02 5.89
CA PRO A 602 -1.47 -8.80 5.73
C PRO A 602 -0.67 -8.40 4.48
N ALA A 603 0.64 -8.20 4.65
CA ALA A 603 1.56 -7.84 3.57
C ALA A 603 1.59 -8.88 2.44
N LYS A 604 1.75 -8.40 1.20
CA LYS A 604 1.57 -9.19 -0.03
C LYS A 604 2.24 -8.54 -1.24
N ILE A 605 2.52 -9.37 -2.25
CA ILE A 605 2.76 -8.93 -3.63
C ILE A 605 1.63 -9.50 -4.49
N GLU A 606 1.08 -8.66 -5.37
CA GLU A 606 -0.06 -9.01 -6.23
C GLU A 606 0.29 -8.88 -7.70
N LYS A 607 -0.50 -9.57 -8.54
CA LYS A 607 -0.41 -9.58 -9.99
C LYS A 607 -1.81 -9.43 -10.58
N ALA A 608 -1.99 -8.56 -11.56
CA ALA A 608 -3.23 -8.46 -12.34
C ALA A 608 -2.94 -8.17 -13.82
N GLY A 609 -3.95 -8.28 -14.68
CA GLY A 609 -3.86 -7.73 -16.03
C GLY A 609 -3.82 -6.20 -16.00
N MET A 610 -3.05 -5.59 -16.92
CA MET A 610 -2.94 -4.13 -17.04
C MET A 610 -4.30 -3.46 -17.34
N ASN A 611 -5.25 -4.21 -17.92
CA ASN A 611 -6.64 -3.82 -18.12
C ASN A 611 -7.54 -3.87 -16.86
N GLY A 612 -6.99 -4.12 -15.66
CA GLY A 612 -7.74 -4.21 -14.40
C GLY A 612 -8.38 -5.59 -14.12
N VAL A 613 -8.13 -6.60 -14.96
CA VAL A 613 -8.81 -7.91 -14.87
C VAL A 613 -7.87 -8.99 -14.32
N ALA A 614 -8.43 -10.07 -13.76
CA ALA A 614 -7.69 -11.27 -13.33
C ALA A 614 -6.61 -11.05 -12.26
N ARG A 615 -6.88 -10.14 -11.31
CA ARG A 615 -6.09 -9.95 -10.08
C ARG A 615 -5.93 -11.26 -9.28
N ARG A 616 -4.71 -11.52 -8.81
CA ARG A 616 -4.29 -12.68 -8.01
C ARG A 616 -3.20 -12.26 -7.02
N LEU A 617 -3.13 -12.96 -5.89
CA LEU A 617 -2.00 -12.87 -4.96
C LEU A 617 -0.83 -13.67 -5.52
N LEU A 618 0.39 -13.10 -5.48
CA LEU A 618 1.63 -13.75 -5.94
C LEU A 618 2.48 -14.21 -4.74
N VAL A 619 2.66 -13.36 -3.73
CA VAL A 619 3.41 -13.66 -2.50
C VAL A 619 2.56 -13.26 -1.28
N THR A 620 2.46 -14.15 -0.29
CA THR A 620 1.56 -14.02 0.88
C THR A 620 2.15 -14.57 2.20
N ARG A 621 3.45 -14.93 2.20
CA ARG A 621 4.17 -15.53 3.34
C ARG A 621 5.56 -14.95 3.40
N GLU A 622 6.18 -14.95 4.59
CA GLU A 622 7.57 -14.49 4.80
C GLU A 622 7.81 -13.13 4.11
N ILE A 623 6.91 -12.19 4.39
CA ILE A 623 6.85 -10.86 3.78
C ILE A 623 6.21 -9.91 4.80
N GLN A 624 6.77 -8.71 4.96
CA GLN A 624 6.42 -7.75 6.01
C GLN A 624 6.42 -6.32 5.48
N ARG A 625 7.54 -5.85 4.89
CA ARG A 625 7.65 -4.50 4.27
C ARG A 625 8.33 -4.55 2.90
N PRO A 626 7.67 -5.12 1.87
CA PRO A 626 8.11 -5.06 0.48
C PRO A 626 8.02 -3.64 -0.09
N ASN A 627 9.07 -2.83 0.07
CA ASN A 627 9.08 -1.44 -0.39
C ASN A 627 9.23 -1.35 -1.91
N GLY A 628 10.26 -2.00 -2.46
CA GLY A 628 10.63 -1.97 -3.87
C GLY A 628 10.46 -3.33 -4.56
N ILE A 629 9.94 -3.32 -5.80
CA ILE A 629 9.87 -4.49 -6.69
C ILE A 629 10.48 -4.17 -8.07
N THR A 630 11.00 -5.19 -8.76
CA THR A 630 11.49 -5.06 -10.15
C THR A 630 11.37 -6.39 -10.91
N LEU A 631 11.43 -6.34 -12.25
CA LEU A 631 11.09 -7.46 -13.14
C LEU A 631 12.24 -7.80 -14.10
N ASP A 632 12.63 -9.07 -14.13
CA ASP A 632 13.50 -9.63 -15.18
C ASP A 632 12.61 -10.18 -16.33
N LEU A 633 12.42 -9.36 -17.37
CA LEU A 633 11.65 -9.68 -18.58
C LEU A 633 12.39 -10.61 -19.57
N VAL A 634 13.55 -11.16 -19.18
CA VAL A 634 14.29 -12.21 -19.92
C VAL A 634 14.08 -13.56 -19.25
N LYS A 635 14.08 -13.61 -17.92
CA LYS A 635 13.87 -14.83 -17.12
C LYS A 635 12.45 -15.01 -16.56
N ASN A 636 11.54 -14.07 -16.81
CA ASN A 636 10.19 -14.05 -16.25
C ASN A 636 10.20 -14.16 -14.71
N ARG A 637 10.99 -13.33 -14.03
CA ARG A 637 11.13 -13.35 -12.57
C ARG A 637 10.91 -11.98 -11.93
N LEU A 638 10.20 -11.95 -10.80
CA LEU A 638 10.06 -10.77 -9.95
C LEU A 638 11.11 -10.84 -8.83
N TYR A 639 11.73 -9.69 -8.54
CA TYR A 639 12.65 -9.50 -7.42
C TYR A 639 12.12 -8.39 -6.50
N TRP A 640 12.30 -8.53 -5.19
CA TRP A 640 11.89 -7.52 -4.21
C TRP A 640 12.85 -7.43 -3.03
N VAL A 641 12.79 -6.29 -2.35
CA VAL A 641 13.46 -6.02 -1.07
C VAL A 641 12.44 -5.88 0.04
N ASP A 642 12.69 -6.49 1.20
CA ASP A 642 11.86 -6.34 2.40
C ASP A 642 12.64 -5.65 3.53
N SER A 643 12.20 -4.46 3.93
CA SER A 643 12.92 -3.63 4.90
C SER A 643 12.62 -3.96 6.37
N LYS A 644 11.79 -4.98 6.66
CA LYS A 644 11.59 -5.49 8.02
C LYS A 644 12.13 -6.92 8.21
N LEU A 645 12.36 -7.65 7.10
CA LEU A 645 13.06 -8.92 7.09
C LEU A 645 14.55 -8.80 6.68
N HIS A 646 15.02 -7.59 6.34
CA HIS A 646 16.40 -7.29 5.93
C HIS A 646 16.92 -8.20 4.81
N CYS A 647 16.03 -8.52 3.85
CA CYS A 647 16.28 -9.53 2.83
C CYS A 647 15.92 -9.06 1.41
N LEU A 648 16.64 -9.60 0.43
CA LEU A 648 16.36 -9.51 -0.99
C LEU A 648 15.92 -10.89 -1.46
N SER A 649 14.72 -10.98 -2.03
CA SER A 649 14.10 -12.22 -2.48
C SER A 649 13.67 -12.16 -3.95
N SER A 650 13.43 -13.31 -4.55
CA SER A 650 12.93 -13.47 -5.91
C SER A 650 11.92 -14.61 -6.04
N VAL A 651 11.04 -14.53 -7.04
CA VAL A 651 9.98 -15.52 -7.33
C VAL A 651 9.65 -15.48 -8.82
N ASP A 652 9.33 -16.63 -9.42
CA ASP A 652 8.81 -16.68 -10.80
C ASP A 652 7.51 -15.87 -10.95
N LEU A 653 7.23 -15.34 -12.14
CA LEU A 653 6.00 -14.55 -12.37
C LEU A 653 4.70 -15.38 -12.30
N GLY A 654 4.78 -16.71 -12.19
CA GLY A 654 3.69 -17.61 -11.81
C GLY A 654 3.49 -17.76 -10.29
N GLY A 655 4.49 -17.41 -9.47
CA GLY A 655 4.48 -17.56 -8.01
C GLY A 655 5.27 -18.77 -7.47
N GLU A 656 5.99 -19.48 -8.35
CA GLU A 656 6.81 -20.65 -8.01
C GLU A 656 8.32 -20.31 -7.92
N ASP A 657 9.18 -21.27 -7.56
CA ASP A 657 10.63 -21.09 -7.31
C ASP A 657 10.97 -19.80 -6.54
N ARG A 658 10.45 -19.65 -5.31
CA ARG A 658 10.87 -18.58 -4.40
C ARG A 658 12.30 -18.85 -3.91
N ARG A 659 13.17 -17.84 -3.98
CA ARG A 659 14.53 -17.87 -3.41
C ARG A 659 14.86 -16.57 -2.68
N THR A 660 15.43 -16.68 -1.48
CA THR A 660 16.10 -15.57 -0.79
C THR A 660 17.53 -15.48 -1.31
N ILE A 661 17.93 -14.34 -1.86
CA ILE A 661 19.23 -14.14 -2.53
C ILE A 661 20.25 -13.51 -1.57
N LEU A 662 19.80 -12.57 -0.73
CA LEU A 662 20.62 -11.93 0.27
C LEU A 662 19.80 -11.73 1.55
N LEU A 663 20.41 -12.00 2.70
CA LEU A 663 19.90 -11.68 4.03
C LEU A 663 21.04 -10.97 4.77
N SER A 664 20.88 -9.67 5.06
CA SER A 664 21.95 -8.90 5.71
C SER A 664 21.46 -7.64 6.38
N GLN A 665 21.41 -7.66 7.71
CA GLN A 665 21.12 -6.49 8.56
C GLN A 665 22.09 -5.32 8.36
N LYS A 666 23.26 -5.53 7.72
CA LYS A 666 24.28 -4.49 7.47
C LYS A 666 24.12 -3.76 6.13
N PHE A 667 23.48 -4.38 5.14
CA PHE A 667 23.38 -3.84 3.77
C PHE A 667 21.93 -3.69 3.29
N LEU A 668 20.95 -4.15 4.08
CA LEU A 668 19.52 -4.06 3.85
C LEU A 668 18.83 -3.54 5.12
N THR A 669 19.34 -2.45 5.70
CA THR A 669 18.78 -1.75 6.86
C THR A 669 17.40 -1.20 6.54
N GLN A 670 17.31 -0.35 5.52
CA GLN A 670 16.07 0.20 4.99
C GLN A 670 16.15 0.30 3.46
N PRO A 671 16.07 -0.83 2.75
CA PRO A 671 16.02 -0.83 1.30
C PRO A 671 14.69 -0.23 0.81
N LEU A 672 14.79 0.67 -0.17
CA LEU A 672 13.65 1.41 -0.73
C LEU A 672 13.43 1.03 -2.21
N GLY A 673 14.26 1.52 -3.13
CA GLY A 673 14.24 1.17 -4.56
C GLY A 673 15.14 -0.03 -4.93
N ILE A 674 14.81 -0.70 -6.04
CA ILE A 674 15.53 -1.88 -6.55
C ILE A 674 15.54 -1.93 -8.09
N ALA A 675 16.69 -2.20 -8.71
CA ALA A 675 16.88 -2.29 -10.16
C ALA A 675 17.76 -3.49 -10.56
N ILE A 676 17.61 -3.99 -11.79
CA ILE A 676 18.40 -5.11 -12.33
C ILE A 676 19.05 -4.72 -13.66
N PHE A 677 20.31 -5.13 -13.86
CA PHE A 677 20.93 -5.13 -15.17
C PHE A 677 21.92 -6.29 -15.31
N GLU A 678 21.93 -6.97 -16.47
CA GLU A 678 22.78 -8.14 -16.74
C GLU A 678 22.66 -9.24 -15.66
N ASP A 679 23.75 -9.57 -14.97
CA ASP A 679 23.88 -10.53 -13.88
C ASP A 679 23.82 -9.85 -12.49
N ARG A 680 23.66 -8.53 -12.43
CA ARG A 680 23.67 -7.75 -11.19
C ARG A 680 22.31 -7.20 -10.81
N ILE A 681 22.11 -7.09 -9.50
CA ILE A 681 20.99 -6.44 -8.86
C ILE A 681 21.51 -5.27 -8.04
N PHE A 682 20.80 -4.16 -8.06
CA PHE A 682 21.16 -2.89 -7.44
C PHE A 682 20.01 -2.45 -6.53
N TRP A 683 20.34 -1.86 -5.38
CA TRP A 683 19.33 -1.32 -4.47
C TRP A 683 19.84 -0.06 -3.78
N ILE A 684 18.89 0.76 -3.34
CA ILE A 684 19.13 1.93 -2.51
C ILE A 684 18.70 1.62 -1.08
N ASP A 685 19.55 1.96 -0.12
CA ASP A 685 19.25 1.91 1.31
C ASP A 685 19.15 3.33 1.87
N GLY A 686 18.01 3.66 2.50
CA GLY A 686 17.71 4.99 3.02
C GLY A 686 18.45 5.32 4.32
N ASP A 687 18.75 4.32 5.15
CA ASP A 687 19.47 4.50 6.42
C ASP A 687 20.98 4.62 6.18
N SER A 688 21.56 3.76 5.33
CA SER A 688 22.99 3.83 5.00
C SER A 688 23.34 4.87 3.93
N LYS A 689 22.33 5.42 3.25
CA LYS A 689 22.42 6.51 2.25
C LYS A 689 23.39 6.19 1.12
N ALA A 690 23.29 4.96 0.62
CA ALA A 690 24.17 4.38 -0.38
C ALA A 690 23.41 3.57 -1.43
N ILE A 691 24.05 3.41 -2.59
CA ILE A 691 23.64 2.48 -3.64
C ILE A 691 24.58 1.29 -3.61
N TYR A 692 24.04 0.09 -3.43
CA TYR A 692 24.78 -1.16 -3.49
C TYR A 692 24.43 -1.93 -4.76
N GLY A 693 25.28 -2.87 -5.14
CA GLY A 693 24.94 -3.89 -6.11
C GLY A 693 25.70 -5.19 -5.92
N ALA A 694 25.02 -6.32 -6.15
CA ALA A 694 25.51 -7.68 -5.94
C ALA A 694 25.14 -8.58 -7.13
N ASN A 695 25.65 -9.81 -7.16
CA ASN A 695 25.22 -10.81 -8.15
C ASN A 695 23.77 -11.25 -7.89
N LYS A 696 22.90 -11.20 -8.92
CA LYS A 696 21.45 -11.47 -8.79
C LYS A 696 21.08 -12.95 -8.61
N PHE A 697 22.07 -13.85 -8.63
CA PHE A 697 21.89 -15.28 -8.42
C PHE A 697 22.41 -15.71 -7.05
N THR A 698 23.62 -15.30 -6.67
CA THR A 698 24.29 -15.75 -5.43
C THR A 698 24.24 -14.78 -4.26
N GLY A 699 23.84 -13.51 -4.48
CA GLY A 699 23.90 -12.45 -3.47
C GLY A 699 25.32 -11.99 -3.10
N MET A 700 26.36 -12.61 -3.67
CA MET A 700 27.76 -12.28 -3.43
C MET A 700 28.25 -11.10 -4.31
N ASP A 701 29.53 -10.73 -4.18
CA ASP A 701 30.16 -9.60 -4.85
C ASP A 701 29.45 -8.24 -4.63
N ILE A 702 29.00 -8.04 -3.39
CA ILE A 702 28.41 -6.79 -2.90
C ILE A 702 29.44 -5.66 -3.03
N ALA A 703 29.11 -4.64 -3.82
CA ALA A 703 29.93 -3.45 -4.02
C ALA A 703 29.10 -2.18 -3.84
N THR A 704 29.69 -1.15 -3.25
CA THR A 704 29.08 0.19 -3.13
C THR A 704 29.37 1.00 -4.41
N PHE A 705 28.31 1.50 -5.05
CA PHE A 705 28.37 2.28 -6.28
C PHE A 705 28.35 3.80 -6.02
N ALA A 706 27.57 4.24 -5.04
CA ALA A 706 27.58 5.61 -4.51
C ALA A 706 27.27 5.60 -3.00
N SER A 707 27.68 6.65 -2.29
CA SER A 707 27.46 6.85 -0.86
C SER A 707 27.36 8.35 -0.55
N ASN A 708 26.95 8.70 0.68
CA ASN A 708 26.68 10.07 1.10
C ASN A 708 25.57 10.74 0.27
N LEU A 709 24.53 9.97 -0.07
CA LEU A 709 23.27 10.51 -0.56
C LEU A 709 22.56 11.28 0.58
N LYS A 710 21.62 12.15 0.24
CA LYS A 710 20.88 12.96 1.22
C LYS A 710 19.65 12.23 1.74
N ASP A 711 18.78 11.84 0.82
CA ASP A 711 17.50 11.18 1.06
C ASP A 711 17.03 10.52 -0.25
N PRO A 712 17.56 9.33 -0.57
CA PRO A 712 17.31 8.66 -1.84
C PRO A 712 16.18 7.63 -1.73
N HIS A 713 15.21 7.66 -2.65
CA HIS A 713 14.00 6.83 -2.55
C HIS A 713 13.91 5.71 -3.58
N ASP A 714 14.24 5.98 -4.84
CA ASP A 714 13.96 5.06 -5.95
C ASP A 714 15.08 5.00 -6.99
N ILE A 715 15.15 3.91 -7.75
CA ILE A 715 16.24 3.61 -8.70
C ILE A 715 15.77 2.77 -9.89
N ILE A 716 16.19 3.16 -11.11
CA ILE A 716 15.99 2.38 -12.34
C ILE A 716 17.30 2.14 -13.09
N ALA A 717 17.32 1.10 -13.94
CA ALA A 717 18.39 0.83 -14.89
C ALA A 717 18.03 1.37 -16.29
N TYR A 718 18.67 2.47 -16.68
CA TYR A 718 18.46 3.15 -17.96
C TYR A 718 19.38 2.56 -19.04
N HIS A 719 18.86 1.62 -19.83
CA HIS A 719 19.50 1.08 -21.03
C HIS A 719 18.47 0.50 -22.01
N GLU A 720 18.67 0.62 -23.32
CA GLU A 720 17.68 0.24 -24.34
C GLU A 720 17.21 -1.24 -24.27
N LEU A 721 18.03 -2.12 -23.69
CA LEU A 721 17.69 -3.55 -23.54
C LEU A 721 16.81 -3.87 -22.31
N THR A 722 16.58 -2.94 -21.38
CA THR A 722 15.60 -3.15 -20.29
C THR A 722 14.15 -2.99 -20.77
N GLN A 723 13.94 -2.25 -21.87
CA GLN A 723 12.64 -2.00 -22.48
C GLN A 723 12.55 -2.64 -23.88
N PRO A 724 12.39 -3.98 -23.96
CA PRO A 724 12.31 -4.69 -25.24
C PRO A 724 11.16 -4.19 -26.11
N THR A 725 11.38 -4.18 -27.43
CA THR A 725 10.36 -3.83 -28.41
C THR A 725 9.30 -4.93 -28.53
N GLY A 726 8.05 -4.51 -28.69
CA GLY A 726 6.89 -5.38 -28.89
C GLY A 726 5.83 -4.73 -29.79
N ASN A 727 4.93 -5.55 -30.33
CA ASN A 727 3.91 -5.11 -31.27
C ASN A 727 2.88 -4.18 -30.61
N LYS A 728 2.51 -3.10 -31.29
CA LYS A 728 1.56 -2.09 -30.78
C LYS A 728 0.14 -2.45 -31.18
N LEU A 729 -0.40 -3.49 -30.54
CA LEU A 729 -1.69 -4.12 -30.88
C LEU A 729 -2.87 -3.12 -30.90
N CYS A 730 -2.82 -2.03 -30.13
CA CYS A 730 -3.78 -0.91 -30.15
C CYS A 730 -3.62 0.09 -31.32
N ASN A 731 -2.77 -0.17 -32.33
CA ASN A 731 -2.53 0.75 -33.46
C ASN A 731 -2.33 0.06 -34.82
N GLU A 732 -2.45 -1.27 -34.95
CA GLU A 732 -2.18 -1.96 -36.21
C GLU A 732 -3.34 -1.84 -37.23
N ASP A 733 -4.60 -1.96 -36.80
CA ASP A 733 -5.78 -1.86 -37.68
C ASP A 733 -6.53 -0.51 -37.60
N LEU A 734 -6.63 0.06 -36.39
CA LEU A 734 -7.43 1.24 -36.08
C LEU A 734 -6.71 2.09 -35.02
N GLN A 735 -6.85 3.42 -35.11
CA GLN A 735 -6.32 4.34 -34.11
C GLN A 735 -6.90 4.03 -32.72
N ASN A 736 -6.04 3.85 -31.71
CA ASN A 736 -6.43 3.46 -30.34
C ASN A 736 -7.26 2.16 -30.29
N GLY A 737 -7.02 1.21 -31.20
CA GLY A 737 -7.74 -0.07 -31.28
C GLY A 737 -9.24 0.08 -31.57
N GLY A 738 -9.67 1.23 -32.10
CA GLY A 738 -11.10 1.58 -32.22
C GLY A 738 -11.77 1.96 -30.89
N CYS A 739 -11.05 1.97 -29.77
CA CYS A 739 -11.57 2.33 -28.45
C CYS A 739 -11.83 3.84 -28.34
N GLU A 740 -12.98 4.21 -27.80
CA GLU A 740 -13.36 5.61 -27.57
C GLU A 740 -12.45 6.31 -26.54
N PHE A 741 -12.25 5.66 -25.38
CA PHE A 741 -11.46 6.19 -24.27
C PHE A 741 -10.06 5.56 -24.20
N LEU A 742 -9.82 4.51 -23.42
CA LEU A 742 -8.50 3.87 -23.29
C LEU A 742 -8.44 2.52 -24.02
N CYS A 743 -7.30 2.21 -24.64
CA CYS A 743 -6.94 0.87 -25.14
C CYS A 743 -5.73 0.35 -24.34
N LEU A 744 -5.92 -0.71 -23.55
CA LEU A 744 -4.87 -1.33 -22.74
C LEU A 744 -4.61 -2.79 -23.19
N PRO A 745 -3.36 -3.30 -23.06
CA PRO A 745 -3.08 -4.72 -23.28
C PRO A 745 -3.87 -5.58 -22.31
N ALA A 746 -4.34 -6.73 -22.80
CA ALA A 746 -5.06 -7.72 -22.01
C ALA A 746 -4.11 -8.87 -21.60
N PRO A 747 -4.28 -9.47 -20.41
CA PRO A 747 -3.37 -10.50 -19.91
C PRO A 747 -3.42 -11.76 -20.77
N GLN A 748 -2.26 -12.20 -21.26
CA GLN A 748 -2.11 -13.34 -22.17
C GLN A 748 -2.20 -14.69 -21.44
N LEU A 749 -3.38 -14.97 -20.87
CA LEU A 749 -3.70 -16.18 -20.12
C LEU A 749 -3.81 -17.45 -20.99
N THR A 750 -4.14 -17.32 -22.27
CA THR A 750 -4.28 -18.43 -23.23
C THR A 750 -3.98 -17.96 -24.66
N VAL A 751 -3.71 -18.90 -25.57
CA VAL A 751 -3.52 -18.63 -27.03
C VAL A 751 -4.79 -18.08 -27.71
N HIS A 752 -5.94 -18.05 -27.02
CA HIS A 752 -7.20 -17.48 -27.49
C HIS A 752 -7.67 -16.29 -26.63
N SER A 753 -6.81 -15.74 -25.77
CA SER A 753 -7.09 -14.49 -25.07
C SER A 753 -7.25 -13.34 -26.05
N SER A 754 -8.12 -12.37 -25.72
CA SER A 754 -8.08 -11.07 -26.39
C SER A 754 -6.71 -10.42 -26.17
N GLN A 755 -6.23 -9.69 -27.19
CA GLN A 755 -4.92 -9.04 -27.18
C GLN A 755 -4.93 -7.67 -26.50
N TYR A 756 -5.99 -6.90 -26.73
CA TYR A 756 -6.28 -5.64 -26.04
C TYR A 756 -7.74 -5.60 -25.57
N VAL A 757 -8.04 -4.66 -24.67
CA VAL A 757 -9.41 -4.36 -24.19
C VAL A 757 -9.60 -2.84 -24.12
N CYS A 758 -10.75 -2.37 -24.61
CA CYS A 758 -11.18 -0.99 -24.41
C CYS A 758 -11.71 -0.76 -23.00
N LEU A 759 -11.35 0.37 -22.40
CA LEU A 759 -11.80 0.80 -21.08
C LEU A 759 -12.40 2.20 -21.14
N CYS A 760 -13.46 2.41 -20.35
CA CYS A 760 -14.19 3.67 -20.23
C CYS A 760 -13.77 4.48 -18.98
N PRO A 761 -14.20 5.74 -18.84
CA PRO A 761 -14.09 6.50 -17.59
C PRO A 761 -14.68 5.76 -16.38
N THR A 762 -14.45 6.26 -15.16
CA THR A 762 -14.91 5.60 -13.92
C THR A 762 -16.45 5.46 -13.88
N ASP A 763 -17.18 6.46 -14.35
CA ASP A 763 -18.66 6.53 -14.29
C ASP A 763 -19.37 5.89 -15.49
N MET A 764 -18.65 5.16 -16.35
CA MET A 764 -19.19 4.59 -17.60
C MET A 764 -18.89 3.09 -17.75
N GLU A 765 -19.90 2.35 -18.21
CA GLU A 765 -19.78 0.95 -18.60
C GLU A 765 -19.43 0.84 -20.10
N LEU A 766 -18.71 -0.21 -20.48
CA LEU A 766 -18.46 -0.55 -21.88
C LEU A 766 -19.75 -1.06 -22.56
N GLU A 767 -19.98 -0.66 -23.80
CA GLU A 767 -21.13 -1.11 -24.60
C GLU A 767 -20.95 -2.57 -25.09
N GLN A 768 -22.04 -3.22 -25.54
CA GLN A 768 -21.99 -4.59 -26.10
C GLN A 768 -21.02 -4.70 -27.30
N ASP A 769 -20.84 -3.62 -28.05
CA ASP A 769 -19.89 -3.49 -29.16
C ASP A 769 -18.42 -3.51 -28.71
N ARG A 770 -18.13 -3.48 -27.40
CA ARG A 770 -16.81 -3.52 -26.76
C ARG A 770 -15.84 -2.36 -27.06
N HIS A 771 -16.27 -1.33 -27.78
CA HIS A 771 -15.40 -0.20 -28.16
C HIS A 771 -15.89 1.17 -27.65
N ARG A 772 -17.22 1.34 -27.49
CA ARG A 772 -17.87 2.57 -27.03
C ARG A 772 -18.26 2.53 -25.56
N CYS A 773 -18.43 3.71 -24.98
CA CYS A 773 -18.78 3.92 -23.58
C CYS A 773 -20.23 4.41 -23.43
N LYS A 774 -20.94 3.83 -22.46
CA LYS A 774 -22.30 4.22 -22.09
C LYS A 774 -22.35 4.57 -20.60
N ILE A 775 -23.25 5.46 -20.22
CA ILE A 775 -23.57 5.69 -18.81
C ILE A 775 -24.23 4.41 -18.26
N GLY A 776 -23.73 3.90 -17.14
CA GLY A 776 -24.25 2.67 -16.53
C GLY A 776 -25.63 2.88 -15.89
N THR A 777 -26.54 1.92 -16.02
CA THR A 777 -27.79 1.93 -15.26
C THR A 777 -27.48 1.64 -13.79
N PHE A 778 -27.74 2.60 -12.90
CA PHE A 778 -27.29 2.61 -11.51
C PHE A 778 -27.52 1.30 -10.74
N ARG A 779 -26.48 0.86 -10.03
CA ARG A 779 -26.56 -0.18 -9.00
C ARG A 779 -26.56 0.49 -7.64
N LEU A 780 -27.60 0.23 -6.84
CA LEU A 780 -27.70 0.77 -5.48
C LEU A 780 -26.77 -0.04 -4.54
N LEU A 781 -25.60 0.50 -4.22
CA LEU A 781 -24.70 -0.07 -3.22
C LEU A 781 -25.12 0.40 -1.83
N ILE A 782 -25.62 -0.53 -1.00
CA ILE A 782 -25.81 -0.31 0.43
C ILE A 782 -24.62 -0.98 1.14
N ALA A 783 -23.66 -0.17 1.58
CA ALA A 783 -22.63 -0.62 2.52
C ALA A 783 -23.27 -0.78 3.90
N ASN A 784 -23.23 -2.00 4.45
CA ASN A 784 -23.73 -2.29 5.79
C ASN A 784 -22.96 -3.48 6.38
N ASP A 785 -22.05 -3.22 7.31
CA ASP A 785 -21.46 -4.28 8.12
C ASP A 785 -22.50 -4.86 9.10
N GLN A 786 -22.35 -6.13 9.47
CA GLN A 786 -23.15 -6.85 10.47
C GLN A 786 -24.67 -6.96 10.18
N ILE A 787 -25.05 -7.81 9.22
CA ILE A 787 -26.43 -8.34 9.16
C ILE A 787 -26.60 -9.45 10.21
N LYS A 788 -27.49 -9.24 11.19
CA LYS A 788 -28.01 -10.29 12.08
C LYS A 788 -29.48 -10.58 11.75
N ASP A 789 -29.86 -11.86 11.78
CA ASP A 789 -31.16 -12.34 11.30
C ASP A 789 -32.37 -11.65 11.97
N GLY A 790 -33.24 -11.08 11.14
CA GLY A 790 -34.52 -10.50 11.54
C GLY A 790 -35.45 -10.33 10.34
N PRO A 791 -36.78 -10.56 10.47
CA PRO A 791 -37.69 -10.53 9.34
C PRO A 791 -37.99 -9.10 8.87
N PHE A 792 -37.32 -8.68 7.78
CA PHE A 792 -37.59 -7.41 7.12
C PHE A 792 -39.01 -7.33 6.55
N LYS A 793 -39.61 -6.13 6.62
CA LYS A 793 -41.02 -5.89 6.29
C LYS A 793 -41.18 -4.64 5.41
N ILE A 794 -40.86 -4.78 4.13
CA ILE A 794 -40.99 -3.71 3.14
C ILE A 794 -42.47 -3.58 2.73
N THR A 795 -42.99 -2.36 2.69
CA THR A 795 -44.37 -2.06 2.29
C THR A 795 -44.35 -1.02 1.17
N CYS A 796 -44.92 -1.35 0.02
CA CYS A 796 -44.98 -0.46 -1.15
C CYS A 796 -46.40 -0.46 -1.75
N CYS A 797 -46.89 0.71 -2.18
CA CYS A 797 -48.18 0.93 -2.84
C CYS A 797 -49.39 0.08 -2.34
N GLY A 798 -49.63 0.11 -1.03
CA GLY A 798 -50.96 -0.21 -0.47
C GLY A 798 -51.45 -1.66 -0.53
N ARG A 799 -50.60 -2.65 -0.87
CA ARG A 799 -50.96 -4.08 -0.79
C ARG A 799 -49.97 -4.87 0.06
N THR A 800 -50.51 -5.63 1.01
CA THR A 800 -49.73 -6.43 1.96
C THR A 800 -49.42 -7.81 1.38
N VAL A 801 -48.18 -8.03 0.92
CA VAL A 801 -47.69 -9.38 0.59
C VAL A 801 -46.97 -9.96 1.80
N ARG A 802 -47.46 -11.08 2.34
CA ARG A 802 -46.71 -11.91 3.29
C ARG A 802 -46.00 -13.00 2.51
N TRP A 803 -44.66 -13.03 2.58
CA TRP A 803 -43.92 -14.25 2.28
C TRP A 803 -43.77 -15.06 3.56
N VAL A 804 -44.24 -16.31 3.53
CA VAL A 804 -43.85 -17.36 4.47
C VAL A 804 -42.71 -18.12 3.81
N SER A 805 -41.66 -18.44 4.57
CA SER A 805 -40.52 -19.22 4.07
C SER A 805 -40.91 -20.68 3.92
N GLU A 806 -41.09 -21.14 2.68
CA GLU A 806 -41.23 -22.57 2.38
C GLU A 806 -40.27 -22.98 1.25
N ILE A 807 -39.56 -24.08 1.48
CA ILE A 807 -38.42 -24.51 0.65
C ILE A 807 -38.92 -25.38 -0.50
N SER A 808 -38.72 -24.94 -1.74
CA SER A 808 -38.88 -25.79 -2.92
C SER A 808 -37.61 -25.82 -3.77
N LYS A 809 -36.98 -27.00 -3.83
CA LYS A 809 -36.15 -27.37 -4.99
C LYS A 809 -37.09 -27.82 -6.10
N ASN A 810 -36.84 -27.38 -7.33
CA ASN A 810 -36.71 -28.22 -8.54
C ASN A 810 -36.96 -27.40 -9.81
N ILE A 811 -35.98 -27.40 -10.70
CA ILE A 811 -36.27 -27.48 -12.14
C ILE A 811 -36.15 -28.96 -12.48
N PHE A 812 -37.25 -29.62 -12.87
CA PHE A 812 -37.33 -30.65 -13.92
C PHE A 812 -38.75 -31.25 -13.98
N HIS A 813 -39.22 -31.55 -15.20
CA HIS A 813 -40.41 -32.39 -15.43
C HIS A 813 -40.07 -33.88 -15.13
N PRO A 814 -41.07 -34.74 -14.88
CA PRO A 814 -40.85 -35.98 -14.13
C PRO A 814 -40.34 -37.16 -14.98
N ASN A 815 -39.48 -37.98 -14.39
CA ASN A 815 -39.74 -39.42 -14.17
C ASN A 815 -38.69 -40.07 -13.24
N PHE A 816 -39.05 -41.22 -12.65
CA PHE A 816 -38.22 -42.14 -11.82
C PHE A 816 -37.70 -41.69 -10.43
N LEU A 817 -38.56 -41.94 -9.43
CA LEU A 817 -38.31 -42.69 -8.16
C LEU A 817 -36.99 -43.52 -8.15
N TRP A 818 -36.20 -43.72 -7.08
CA TRP A 818 -36.31 -43.83 -5.59
C TRP A 818 -34.87 -43.61 -4.99
N LYS A 819 -34.41 -43.73 -3.71
CA LYS A 819 -34.78 -43.93 -2.27
C LYS A 819 -33.43 -43.73 -1.47
N VAL A 820 -33.27 -43.50 -0.16
CA VAL A 820 -34.09 -43.08 1.02
C VAL A 820 -33.11 -42.57 2.13
N THR A 821 -33.52 -42.44 3.40
CA THR A 821 -32.74 -41.94 4.59
C THR A 821 -32.93 -42.91 5.80
N PRO A 822 -32.52 -42.68 7.09
CA PRO A 822 -31.87 -41.51 7.74
C PRO A 822 -30.83 -41.77 8.89
N HIS A 823 -30.39 -40.65 9.52
CA HIS A 823 -29.97 -40.43 10.93
C HIS A 823 -28.63 -40.92 11.51
N LEU A 824 -27.70 -39.96 11.70
CA LEU A 824 -27.24 -39.39 12.99
C LEU A 824 -26.72 -37.93 12.72
N VAL A 825 -26.74 -36.88 13.56
CA VAL A 825 -27.08 -36.61 14.99
C VAL A 825 -25.93 -36.86 15.98
N MET A 826 -25.20 -35.89 16.56
CA MET A 826 -25.12 -34.41 16.39
C MET A 826 -23.61 -33.96 16.30
N LEU A 827 -22.99 -32.93 16.93
CA LEU A 827 -23.32 -31.87 17.93
C LEU A 827 -22.34 -30.65 17.80
N LYS A 828 -22.34 -29.77 18.81
CA LYS A 828 -21.61 -28.48 19.02
C LYS A 828 -20.06 -28.61 19.09
N LEU A 829 -19.21 -27.60 18.81
CA LEU A 829 -19.28 -26.16 18.41
C LEU A 829 -17.95 -25.83 17.63
N GLY A 830 -17.82 -24.80 16.79
CA GLY A 830 -18.78 -23.81 16.30
C GLY A 830 -18.20 -22.89 15.18
N LEU A 831 -19.11 -22.31 14.39
CA LEU A 831 -18.95 -21.15 13.47
C LEU A 831 -17.82 -21.12 12.42
N LYS A 832 -18.19 -21.38 11.17
CA LYS A 832 -17.59 -20.79 9.95
C LYS A 832 -18.56 -19.75 9.38
N TYR A 833 -18.05 -18.67 8.78
CA TYR A 833 -18.86 -17.82 7.89
C TYR A 833 -18.62 -18.21 6.41
N LEU A 834 -19.70 -18.17 5.63
CA LEU A 834 -19.71 -18.65 4.24
C LEU A 834 -20.60 -17.71 3.42
N TRP A 835 -19.98 -16.86 2.60
CA TRP A 835 -20.67 -15.79 1.88
C TRP A 835 -21.65 -16.34 0.83
N ARG A 836 -22.82 -15.71 0.72
CA ARG A 836 -23.82 -15.99 -0.31
C ARG A 836 -24.33 -14.69 -0.92
N ILE A 837 -24.04 -14.49 -2.20
CA ILE A 837 -24.59 -13.39 -3.01
C ILE A 837 -26.02 -13.76 -3.41
N ILE A 838 -26.99 -12.89 -3.12
CA ILE A 838 -28.37 -13.02 -3.58
C ILE A 838 -28.54 -12.19 -4.84
N TRP A 839 -28.87 -12.84 -5.96
CA TRP A 839 -29.15 -12.18 -7.23
C TRP A 839 -30.65 -11.96 -7.40
N ILE A 840 -31.05 -10.72 -7.71
CA ILE A 840 -32.44 -10.36 -8.03
C ILE A 840 -32.47 -9.82 -9.46
N ASN A 841 -33.00 -10.62 -10.39
CA ASN A 841 -33.30 -10.19 -11.75
C ASN A 841 -34.75 -9.68 -11.81
N VAL A 842 -34.95 -8.47 -12.35
CA VAL A 842 -36.27 -7.92 -12.68
C VAL A 842 -36.33 -7.65 -14.18
N PRO A 843 -37.02 -8.48 -14.98
CA PRO A 843 -37.14 -8.25 -16.41
C PRO A 843 -38.22 -7.20 -16.71
N TRP A 844 -37.89 -6.20 -17.53
CA TRP A 844 -38.87 -5.32 -18.17
C TRP A 844 -39.26 -5.91 -19.53
N TYR A 845 -40.56 -6.07 -19.78
CA TYR A 845 -41.09 -6.41 -21.10
C TYR A 845 -41.61 -5.15 -21.78
N SER A 846 -41.19 -4.87 -23.01
CA SER A 846 -41.73 -3.75 -23.77
C SER A 846 -43.12 -4.07 -24.32
N TYR A 847 -44.02 -3.08 -24.31
CA TYR A 847 -45.18 -3.06 -25.18
C TYR A 847 -45.63 -1.62 -25.45
N LEU A 848 -45.29 -1.12 -26.63
CA LEU A 848 -45.82 0.13 -27.17
C LEU A 848 -46.27 -0.13 -28.62
N ASN A 849 -47.46 -0.71 -28.77
CA ASN A 849 -48.32 -0.68 -29.97
C ASN A 849 -49.51 -1.64 -29.82
N HIS A 850 -50.70 -1.13 -29.47
CA HIS A 850 -51.80 -1.08 -30.46
C HIS A 850 -52.99 -0.24 -29.96
N ILE A 851 -53.59 0.49 -30.89
CA ILE A 851 -54.75 1.38 -30.68
C ILE A 851 -56.07 0.63 -30.95
N PHE A 852 -57.07 0.87 -30.10
CA PHE A 852 -58.52 0.65 -30.29
C PHE A 852 -59.00 -0.65 -30.98
N ARG A 853 -59.78 -1.49 -30.27
CA ARG A 853 -61.16 -1.83 -30.72
C ARG A 853 -62.03 -2.59 -29.72
N ILE A 854 -63.34 -2.31 -29.84
CA ILE A 854 -64.53 -3.12 -29.47
C ILE A 854 -64.91 -3.22 -27.99
N PHE A 855 -66.05 -2.59 -27.67
CA PHE A 855 -66.93 -2.89 -26.54
C PHE A 855 -67.70 -4.20 -26.77
N SER A 856 -67.75 -5.08 -25.75
CA SER A 856 -68.88 -5.96 -25.31
C SER A 856 -68.32 -7.23 -24.64
N GLY A 857 -68.88 -7.76 -23.56
CA GLY A 857 -70.00 -7.31 -22.71
C GLY A 857 -70.52 -8.45 -21.84
N LEU A 858 -71.25 -8.15 -20.75
CA LEU A 858 -71.92 -9.11 -19.84
C LEU A 858 -70.95 -9.95 -18.95
N HIS A 859 -71.27 -10.42 -17.73
CA HIS A 859 -72.45 -10.21 -16.87
C HIS A 859 -72.08 -10.24 -15.37
N PHE A 860 -72.99 -9.79 -14.50
CA PHE A 860 -73.00 -9.98 -13.04
C PHE A 860 -72.86 -11.46 -12.60
N GLN A 861 -72.26 -11.71 -11.43
CA GLN A 861 -72.89 -12.25 -10.19
C GLN A 861 -71.80 -12.64 -9.16
N THR A 862 -71.58 -11.96 -8.02
CA THR A 862 -72.33 -11.87 -6.73
C THR A 862 -72.07 -13.01 -5.72
N TYR A 863 -71.50 -12.62 -4.56
CA TYR A 863 -71.59 -13.25 -3.22
C TYR A 863 -71.24 -14.73 -3.01
N SER A 864 -70.21 -14.96 -2.19
CA SER A 864 -70.43 -15.21 -0.75
C SER A 864 -69.33 -14.57 0.08
#